data_AF-A0A8B6DNA9-F1
#
_entry.id   AF-A0A8B6DNA9-F1
#
_cell.length_a   1.000
_cell.length_b   1.000
_cell.length_c   1.000
_cell.angle_alpha   90.00
_cell.angle_beta   90.00
_cell.angle_gamma   90.00
#
_symmetry.space_group_name_H-M   'P 1'
#
loop_
_entity.id
_entity.type
_entity.pdbx_description
1 polymer ?
#
loop_
_entity_poly.entity_id
_entity_poly.type
_entity_poly.pdbx_seq_one_letter_code
_entity_poly.pdbx_strand_id
1 'polypeptide(L)'
;MAEDKKPDKSAIDDSAFESLEKDFQDVLNQLTGSEGMDKFREQFEKLHKALKKSHDGEKRLMQKCRELNAEIVANSAKVATALKLSQDDQHTITELKKELDRVWKMADQANEKETRARETIQDLRLEVINLSKLVEQGANLTMGQEHSVNGLLKIKEDLTKEREEHLKEIAKLQEAAENSNSIQSKIEGEKQKLDEKIQELTQDIQIRNNDAQRENRKKEKMERELKQTKAELDAKNSEIKSARSTMERHNLEKSHLEQQLKEQRIMAERAIKDADMQTTRLQKLQQDYDNQLTNYEQLNADQQSRLSELKQKDDEINQLKKETTRLNKVRETIQRRLRQIEDLKAEVEQQKEILKSQNLALERDLDATIKKVDTGKKENQDVVKKFETEKKGSEKMKNEFQKRFEEMAADINKFKKAEQEIENYKDEAQKQRKIIYQLEKERDRYINEASDLTQKVLEHMELVKTKEMKIFEYKKKIAEAETRLRQQQNLYEAVRSDRNLYSKNLIESQDEITEMKKKLKNMNHLIDQLKEDIQNKENAIVQAAVKAKKLEKDKDILKSERDKSRQQVLESKDVINNQAAEEKKLLKIIAEADAERVRQKKELEQVISERDILGTQLVRRNDELALLYEKIKIQQSTLNKGEIQYNQRLEDIRVLKLEIRKLRRANNILNKSVANVGDLRREVYHIQRELLRERTRCKALEEELENPMNIHRWRKLEGSDPSQFEMIQKIHTLQKRLIAKTEEVVEKELLIQEKEKLYLELKHILARQPGPEVAEQLQIYQQTLKEKTKQMKAMASELNMYESQVGEYKYEIERIARELQEVKKKYFMQKKKESQTKERERTLAQAGAPVIQPQRSDGPRFTGGGFNLKATKGAT
;
A
#
# COMPACT_ATOMS: atom_id res chain seq x y z
N MET A 1 -9.55 31.30 -35.02
CA MET A 1 -9.37 32.73 -34.69
C MET A 1 -9.90 32.97 -33.29
N ALA A 2 -9.02 33.21 -32.33
CA ALA A 2 -9.33 33.80 -31.04
C ALA A 2 -8.05 34.53 -30.62
N GLU A 3 -8.13 35.83 -30.35
CA GLU A 3 -6.95 36.66 -30.09
C GLU A 3 -6.38 36.37 -28.70
N ASP A 4 -5.07 36.24 -28.63
CA ASP A 4 -4.32 35.99 -27.39
C ASP A 4 -4.22 37.30 -26.57
N LYS A 5 -5.35 37.73 -25.99
CA LYS A 5 -5.40 38.87 -25.08
C LYS A 5 -4.68 38.50 -23.78
N LYS A 6 -3.42 38.94 -23.68
CA LYS A 6 -2.62 38.94 -22.46
C LYS A 6 -3.48 39.36 -21.26
N PRO A 7 -3.49 38.59 -20.15
CA PRO A 7 -4.21 39.00 -18.95
C PRO A 7 -3.59 40.28 -18.40
N ASP A 8 -4.45 41.22 -18.05
CA ASP A 8 -4.06 42.56 -17.60
C ASP A 8 -3.24 42.49 -16.30
N LYS A 9 -2.15 43.25 -16.22
CA LYS A 9 -1.29 43.30 -15.02
C LYS A 9 -1.87 44.28 -13.99
N SER A 10 -3.01 43.92 -13.42
CA SER A 10 -3.68 44.71 -12.37
C SER A 10 -3.35 44.26 -10.94
N ALA A 11 -2.71 43.09 -10.76
CA ALA A 11 -2.30 42.60 -9.45
C ALA A 11 -1.00 43.25 -8.97
N ILE A 12 -1.00 43.78 -7.74
CA ILE A 12 0.23 44.19 -7.05
C ILE A 12 1.10 42.94 -6.87
N ASP A 13 2.33 42.99 -7.36
CA ASP A 13 3.31 41.90 -7.23
C ASP A 13 3.59 41.62 -5.74
N ASP A 14 3.69 40.35 -5.34
CA ASP A 14 3.91 39.98 -3.92
C ASP A 14 5.19 40.68 -3.38
N SER A 15 6.22 40.79 -4.24
CA SER A 15 7.47 41.53 -3.96
C SER A 15 7.27 43.04 -3.74
N ALA A 16 6.31 43.66 -4.44
CA ALA A 16 6.00 45.08 -4.28
C ALA A 16 5.19 45.32 -2.99
N PHE A 17 4.31 44.39 -2.60
CA PHE A 17 3.60 44.45 -1.33
C PHE A 17 4.54 44.25 -0.13
N GLU A 18 5.49 43.31 -0.22
CA GLU A 18 6.52 43.12 0.81
C GLU A 18 7.41 44.36 1.00
N SER A 19 7.75 45.07 -0.08
CA SER A 19 8.45 46.37 0.01
C SER A 19 7.59 47.42 0.73
N LEU A 20 6.30 47.53 0.36
CA LEU A 20 5.39 48.46 1.01
C LEU A 20 5.19 48.15 2.51
N GLU A 21 5.09 46.88 2.90
CA GLU A 21 4.94 46.48 4.31
C GLU A 21 6.20 46.80 5.13
N LYS A 22 7.38 46.77 4.49
CA LYS A 22 8.63 47.22 5.12
C LYS A 22 8.67 48.73 5.30
N ASP A 23 8.36 49.50 4.26
CA ASP A 23 8.30 50.97 4.32
C ASP A 23 7.25 51.44 5.36
N PHE A 24 6.13 50.71 5.49
CA PHE A 24 5.09 50.98 6.49
C PHE A 24 5.59 50.79 7.92
N GLN A 25 6.34 49.70 8.17
CA GLN A 25 6.98 49.45 9.47
C GLN A 25 8.00 50.54 9.81
N ASP A 26 8.81 50.98 8.85
CA ASP A 26 9.83 52.01 9.06
C ASP A 26 9.20 53.38 9.38
N VAL A 27 8.09 53.75 8.73
CA VAL A 27 7.32 54.97 9.07
C VAL A 27 6.65 54.86 10.44
N LEU A 28 6.08 53.69 10.80
CA LEU A 28 5.51 53.49 12.15
C LEU A 28 6.58 53.64 13.25
N ASN A 29 7.79 53.12 13.03
CA ASN A 29 8.92 53.26 13.95
C ASN A 29 9.37 54.73 14.12
N GLN A 30 9.30 55.54 13.07
CA GLN A 30 9.59 56.99 13.14
C GLN A 30 8.50 57.76 13.90
N LEU A 31 7.23 57.38 13.75
CA LEU A 31 6.09 58.04 14.44
C LEU A 31 6.06 57.79 15.95
N THR A 32 6.70 56.72 16.45
CA THR A 32 6.78 56.40 17.89
C THR A 32 7.54 57.41 18.75
N GLY A 33 8.26 58.37 18.16
CA GLY A 33 9.11 59.33 18.89
C GLY A 33 8.47 60.66 19.27
N SER A 34 7.20 60.91 18.95
CA SER A 34 6.57 62.24 19.11
C SER A 34 5.14 62.18 19.65
N GLU A 35 4.93 62.65 20.89
CA GLU A 35 3.64 62.64 21.61
C GLU A 35 2.48 63.33 20.87
N GLY A 36 2.77 64.25 19.94
CA GLY A 36 1.76 64.92 19.12
C GLY A 36 1.17 64.05 17.99
N MET A 37 1.82 62.93 17.63
CA MET A 37 1.52 62.16 16.41
C MET A 37 0.73 60.87 16.62
N ASP A 38 0.40 60.47 17.85
CA ASP A 38 -0.29 59.18 18.12
C ASP A 38 -1.64 59.07 17.41
N LYS A 39 -2.39 60.17 17.29
CA LYS A 39 -3.64 60.19 16.49
C LYS A 39 -3.38 59.92 15.00
N PHE A 40 -2.24 60.36 14.47
CA PHE A 40 -1.86 60.13 13.08
C PHE A 40 -1.40 58.68 12.90
N ARG A 41 -0.60 58.17 13.83
CA ARG A 41 -0.18 56.76 13.90
C ARG A 41 -1.36 55.80 13.94
N GLU A 42 -2.37 56.05 14.78
CA GLU A 42 -3.58 55.22 14.82
C GLU A 42 -4.30 55.15 13.46
N GLN A 43 -4.42 56.28 12.75
CA GLN A 43 -5.06 56.31 11.44
C GLN A 43 -4.20 55.63 10.37
N PHE A 44 -2.87 55.75 10.49
CA PHE A 44 -1.91 55.04 9.63
C PHE A 44 -1.99 53.52 9.85
N GLU A 45 -2.02 53.03 11.09
CA GLU A 45 -2.22 51.60 11.40
C GLU A 45 -3.60 51.08 10.92
N LYS A 46 -4.66 51.91 10.97
CA LYS A 46 -5.98 51.59 10.39
C LYS A 46 -5.91 51.48 8.87
N LEU A 47 -5.18 52.39 8.21
CA LEU A 47 -4.95 52.36 6.76
C LEU A 47 -4.17 51.10 6.34
N HIS A 48 -3.13 50.72 7.09
CA HIS A 48 -2.38 49.48 6.84
C HIS A 48 -3.26 48.24 6.94
N LYS A 49 -4.07 48.14 8.00
CA LYS A 49 -5.01 47.02 8.20
C LYS A 49 -6.04 46.95 7.07
N ALA A 50 -6.49 48.09 6.54
CA ALA A 50 -7.37 48.13 5.37
C ALA A 50 -6.65 47.68 4.09
N LEU A 51 -5.44 48.17 3.83
CA LEU A 51 -4.62 47.82 2.66
C LEU A 51 -4.27 46.33 2.65
N LYS A 52 -3.79 45.79 3.78
CA LYS A 52 -3.44 44.37 3.93
C LYS A 52 -4.66 43.46 3.76
N LYS A 53 -5.81 43.84 4.33
CA LYS A 53 -7.08 43.12 4.13
C LYS A 53 -7.57 43.20 2.67
N SER A 54 -7.29 44.29 1.97
CA SER A 54 -7.57 44.42 0.52
C SER A 54 -6.68 43.49 -0.29
N HIS A 55 -5.37 43.48 -0.05
CA HIS A 55 -4.42 42.61 -0.75
C HIS A 55 -4.67 41.11 -0.47
N ASP A 56 -4.96 40.73 0.78
CA ASP A 56 -5.39 39.36 1.12
C ASP A 56 -6.69 38.96 0.38
N GLY A 57 -7.61 39.90 0.19
CA GLY A 57 -8.85 39.71 -0.57
C GLY A 57 -8.60 39.55 -2.07
N GLU A 58 -7.76 40.41 -2.63
CA GLU A 58 -7.28 40.38 -4.01
C GLU A 58 -6.56 39.07 -4.33
N LYS A 59 -5.67 38.61 -3.44
CA LYS A 59 -4.94 37.34 -3.58
C LYS A 59 -5.88 36.13 -3.64
N ARG A 60 -6.93 36.12 -2.80
CA ARG A 60 -7.99 35.08 -2.86
C ARG A 60 -8.83 35.18 -4.12
N LEU A 61 -9.17 36.39 -4.58
CA LEU A 61 -9.89 36.59 -5.83
C LEU A 61 -9.06 36.14 -7.04
N MET A 62 -7.77 36.48 -7.08
CA MET A 62 -6.84 36.04 -8.12
C MET A 62 -6.65 34.52 -8.14
N GLN A 63 -6.56 33.88 -6.98
CA GLN A 63 -6.56 32.43 -6.89
C GLN A 63 -7.87 31.83 -7.41
N LYS A 64 -9.02 32.37 -7.00
CA LYS A 64 -10.35 31.95 -7.48
C LYS A 64 -10.51 32.15 -9.00
N CYS A 65 -9.97 33.23 -9.56
CA CYS A 65 -9.95 33.47 -11.00
C CYS A 65 -9.06 32.47 -11.75
N ARG A 66 -7.92 32.07 -11.18
CA ARG A 66 -7.07 31.00 -11.76
C ARG A 66 -7.76 29.64 -11.71
N GLU A 67 -8.43 29.31 -10.60
CA GLU A 67 -9.23 28.09 -10.44
C GLU A 67 -10.39 28.05 -11.45
N LEU A 68 -11.19 29.12 -11.53
CA LEU A 68 -12.29 29.24 -12.50
C LEU A 68 -11.80 29.22 -13.96
N ASN A 69 -10.65 29.84 -14.26
CA ASN A 69 -10.08 29.77 -15.61
C ASN A 69 -9.59 28.36 -15.96
N ALA A 70 -9.01 27.63 -15.01
CA ALA A 70 -8.66 26.22 -15.19
C ALA A 70 -9.91 25.35 -15.39
N GLU A 71 -11.00 25.59 -14.65
CA GLU A 71 -12.30 24.93 -14.87
C GLU A 71 -12.90 25.26 -16.24
N ILE A 72 -12.82 26.51 -16.69
CA ILE A 72 -13.28 26.93 -18.03
C ILE A 72 -12.48 26.22 -19.13
N VAL A 73 -11.16 26.11 -19.00
CA VAL A 73 -10.31 25.37 -19.95
C VAL A 73 -10.58 23.87 -19.91
N ALA A 74 -10.79 23.29 -18.72
CA ALA A 74 -11.15 21.88 -18.59
C ALA A 74 -12.54 21.58 -19.18
N ASN A 75 -13.50 22.49 -19.01
CA ASN A 75 -14.84 22.34 -19.57
C ASN A 75 -14.86 22.63 -21.08
N SER A 76 -14.05 23.54 -21.61
CA SER A 76 -13.94 23.74 -23.06
C SER A 76 -13.33 22.51 -23.75
N ALA A 77 -12.34 21.85 -23.13
CA ALA A 77 -11.81 20.57 -23.59
C ALA A 77 -12.86 19.44 -23.58
N LYS A 78 -13.70 19.36 -22.53
CA LYS A 78 -14.84 18.42 -22.47
C LYS A 78 -15.89 18.71 -23.56
N VAL A 79 -16.21 19.99 -23.79
CA VAL A 79 -17.14 20.39 -24.85
C VAL A 79 -16.57 20.08 -26.23
N ALA A 80 -15.27 20.27 -26.46
CA ALA A 80 -14.62 19.90 -27.71
C ALA A 80 -14.65 18.37 -27.97
N THR A 81 -14.45 17.54 -26.93
CA THR A 81 -14.59 16.09 -27.05
C THR A 81 -16.04 15.65 -27.27
N ALA A 82 -17.01 16.29 -26.60
CA ALA A 82 -18.44 16.04 -26.82
C ALA A 82 -18.91 16.45 -28.23
N LEU A 83 -18.42 17.58 -28.76
CA LEU A 83 -18.66 18.01 -30.14
C LEU A 83 -18.05 17.02 -31.15
N LYS A 84 -16.85 16.50 -30.88
CA LYS A 84 -16.23 15.50 -31.75
C LYS A 84 -17.02 14.19 -31.77
N LEU A 85 -17.42 13.68 -30.59
CA LEU A 85 -18.30 12.51 -30.48
C LEU A 85 -19.63 12.73 -31.23
N SER A 86 -20.25 13.91 -31.10
CA SER A 86 -21.47 14.24 -31.84
C SER A 86 -21.26 14.33 -33.37
N GLN A 87 -20.07 14.70 -33.84
CA GLN A 87 -19.72 14.67 -35.27
C GLN A 87 -19.50 13.23 -35.77
N ASP A 88 -18.82 12.39 -34.98
CA ASP A 88 -18.61 10.97 -35.28
C ASP A 88 -19.95 10.20 -35.27
N ASP A 89 -20.85 10.51 -34.32
CA ASP A 89 -22.22 10.00 -34.27
C ASP A 89 -23.04 10.47 -35.49
N GLN A 90 -22.95 11.74 -35.89
CA GLN A 90 -23.64 12.27 -37.07
C GLN A 90 -23.11 11.65 -38.37
N HIS A 91 -21.81 11.31 -38.43
CA HIS A 91 -21.23 10.55 -39.52
C HIS A 91 -21.82 9.13 -39.57
N THR A 92 -21.84 8.43 -38.44
CA THR A 92 -22.45 7.09 -38.30
C THR A 92 -23.94 7.09 -38.68
N ILE A 93 -24.70 8.12 -38.25
CA ILE A 93 -26.11 8.32 -38.62
C ILE A 93 -26.27 8.55 -40.13
N THR A 94 -25.34 9.26 -40.78
CA THR A 94 -25.41 9.47 -42.24
C THR A 94 -25.00 8.23 -43.05
N GLU A 95 -24.15 7.36 -42.52
CA GLU A 95 -23.88 6.03 -43.10
C GLU A 95 -25.09 5.10 -42.95
N LEU A 96 -25.66 4.98 -41.75
CA LEU A 96 -26.86 4.18 -41.50
C LEU A 96 -28.07 4.67 -42.33
N LYS A 97 -28.20 5.98 -42.58
CA LYS A 97 -29.22 6.52 -43.50
C LYS A 97 -28.98 6.10 -44.96
N LYS A 98 -27.73 6.05 -45.44
CA LYS A 98 -27.43 5.53 -46.79
C LYS A 98 -27.71 4.03 -46.90
N GLU A 99 -27.47 3.29 -45.82
CA GLU A 99 -27.78 1.86 -45.76
C GLU A 99 -29.29 1.61 -45.72
N LEU A 100 -30.04 2.44 -44.97
CA LEU A 100 -31.50 2.43 -44.97
C LEU A 100 -32.09 2.79 -46.35
N ASP A 101 -31.59 3.83 -47.01
CA ASP A 101 -31.98 4.18 -48.40
C ASP A 101 -31.69 3.04 -49.39
N ARG A 102 -30.60 2.29 -49.18
CA ARG A 102 -30.27 1.13 -50.00
C ARG A 102 -31.25 -0.02 -49.77
N VAL A 103 -31.62 -0.29 -48.52
CA VAL A 103 -32.63 -1.31 -48.16
C VAL A 103 -34.02 -0.90 -48.68
N TRP A 104 -34.40 0.37 -48.56
CA TRP A 104 -35.64 0.90 -49.15
C TRP A 104 -35.66 0.75 -50.67
N LYS A 105 -34.59 1.11 -51.38
CA LYS A 105 -34.50 0.88 -52.85
C LYS A 105 -34.58 -0.60 -53.22
N MET A 106 -34.07 -1.51 -52.39
CA MET A 106 -34.24 -2.96 -52.60
C MET A 106 -35.66 -3.44 -52.34
N ALA A 107 -36.36 -2.86 -51.35
CA ALA A 107 -37.77 -3.13 -51.08
C ALA A 107 -38.68 -2.56 -52.17
N ASP A 108 -38.44 -1.34 -52.62
CA ASP A 108 -39.15 -0.72 -53.75
C ASP A 108 -38.93 -1.53 -55.04
N GLN A 109 -37.71 -1.98 -55.34
CA GLN A 109 -37.44 -2.87 -56.49
C GLN A 109 -38.11 -4.25 -56.38
N ALA A 110 -38.38 -4.74 -55.16
CA ALA A 110 -39.14 -5.97 -54.96
C ALA A 110 -40.65 -5.71 -55.19
N ASN A 111 -41.16 -4.60 -54.64
CA ASN A 111 -42.54 -4.17 -54.79
C ASN A 111 -42.89 -3.82 -56.25
N GLU A 112 -41.97 -3.18 -56.98
CA GLU A 112 -42.12 -2.85 -58.40
C GLU A 112 -42.11 -4.10 -59.31
N LYS A 113 -41.41 -5.17 -58.89
CA LYS A 113 -41.52 -6.49 -59.53
C LYS A 113 -42.86 -7.15 -59.21
N GLU A 114 -43.38 -6.97 -57.99
CA GLU A 114 -44.68 -7.49 -57.60
C GLU A 114 -45.84 -6.77 -58.33
N THR A 115 -45.82 -5.44 -58.45
CA THR A 115 -46.83 -4.70 -59.22
C THR A 115 -46.79 -5.08 -60.70
N ARG A 116 -45.62 -5.16 -61.33
CA ARG A 116 -45.52 -5.63 -62.72
C ARG A 116 -46.04 -7.06 -62.90
N ALA A 117 -45.80 -7.96 -61.93
CA ALA A 117 -46.37 -9.30 -61.95
C ALA A 117 -47.92 -9.29 -61.80
N ARG A 118 -48.47 -8.41 -60.95
CA ARG A 118 -49.92 -8.23 -60.80
C ARG A 118 -50.57 -7.60 -62.04
N GLU A 119 -49.93 -6.62 -62.67
CA GLU A 119 -50.35 -6.01 -63.94
C GLU A 119 -50.36 -7.07 -65.05
N THR A 120 -49.30 -7.87 -65.19
CA THR A 120 -49.25 -8.98 -66.15
C THR A 120 -50.39 -10.00 -65.92
N ILE A 121 -50.73 -10.30 -64.66
CA ILE A 121 -51.86 -11.17 -64.32
C ILE A 121 -53.22 -10.51 -64.64
N GLN A 122 -53.32 -9.19 -64.53
CA GLN A 122 -54.52 -8.43 -64.87
C GLN A 122 -54.74 -8.33 -66.38
N ASP A 123 -53.68 -8.13 -67.17
CA ASP A 123 -53.72 -8.13 -68.63
C ASP A 123 -54.13 -9.50 -69.16
N LEU A 124 -53.53 -10.59 -68.66
CA LEU A 124 -53.93 -11.96 -69.01
C LEU A 124 -55.40 -12.27 -68.63
N ARG A 125 -55.94 -11.64 -67.58
CA ARG A 125 -57.37 -11.75 -67.22
C ARG A 125 -58.28 -10.96 -68.17
N LEU A 126 -57.86 -9.77 -68.60
CA LEU A 126 -58.58 -8.98 -69.60
C LEU A 126 -58.57 -9.66 -70.98
N GLU A 127 -57.48 -10.33 -71.33
CA GLU A 127 -57.35 -11.11 -72.56
C GLU A 127 -58.29 -12.33 -72.57
N VAL A 128 -58.40 -13.04 -71.43
CA VAL A 128 -59.42 -14.09 -71.24
C VAL A 128 -60.85 -13.55 -71.38
N ILE A 129 -61.16 -12.37 -70.81
CA ILE A 129 -62.50 -11.74 -70.92
C ILE A 129 -62.80 -11.31 -72.36
N ASN A 130 -61.81 -10.79 -73.10
CA ASN A 130 -61.97 -10.39 -74.50
C ASN A 130 -62.14 -11.62 -75.43
N LEU A 131 -61.43 -12.71 -75.16
CA LEU A 131 -61.63 -13.99 -75.87
C LEU A 131 -63.00 -14.61 -75.58
N SER A 132 -63.51 -14.52 -74.34
CA SER A 132 -64.87 -14.96 -74.02
C SER A 132 -65.94 -14.13 -74.75
N LYS A 133 -65.78 -12.80 -74.86
CA LYS A 133 -66.71 -11.93 -75.58
C LYS A 133 -66.75 -12.15 -77.09
N LEU A 134 -65.69 -12.69 -77.69
CA LEU A 134 -65.67 -13.01 -79.12
C LEU A 134 -66.49 -14.26 -79.48
N VAL A 135 -66.88 -15.09 -78.50
CA VAL A 135 -67.63 -16.34 -78.71
C VAL A 135 -69.15 -16.12 -78.65
N GLU A 136 -69.63 -15.06 -77.99
CA GLU A 136 -71.07 -14.79 -77.80
C GLU A 136 -71.75 -13.99 -78.94
N GLN A 137 -71.02 -13.48 -79.93
CA GLN A 137 -71.59 -12.72 -81.05
C GLN A 137 -71.60 -13.51 -82.37
N GLY A 138 -72.57 -14.42 -82.52
CA GLY A 138 -72.58 -15.33 -83.67
C GLY A 138 -73.88 -16.06 -84.03
N ALA A 139 -75.05 -15.41 -84.06
CA ALA A 139 -76.17 -15.75 -84.98
C ALA A 139 -77.36 -14.77 -84.88
N ASN A 140 -77.80 -14.23 -86.02
CA ASN A 140 -79.08 -13.52 -86.19
C ASN A 140 -79.91 -14.22 -87.29
N LEU A 141 -81.25 -13.98 -87.29
CA LEU A 141 -82.20 -13.91 -88.43
C LEU A 141 -83.47 -14.80 -88.38
N THR A 142 -84.48 -14.41 -89.18
CA THR A 142 -85.85 -14.03 -88.73
C THR A 142 -86.99 -14.48 -89.69
N MET A 143 -88.27 -14.38 -89.23
CA MET A 143 -89.56 -14.30 -89.99
C MET A 143 -90.12 -15.58 -90.69
N GLY A 144 -91.43 -15.74 -90.97
CA GLY A 144 -92.65 -15.01 -90.56
C GLY A 144 -93.81 -15.00 -91.60
N GLN A 145 -95.04 -15.44 -91.22
CA GLN A 145 -96.36 -15.28 -91.91
C GLN A 145 -96.52 -16.04 -93.28
N GLU A 146 -97.71 -16.34 -93.87
CA GLU A 146 -99.11 -15.89 -93.67
C GLU A 146 -100.17 -16.97 -94.09
N HIS A 147 -101.48 -16.64 -94.18
CA HIS A 147 -102.62 -17.57 -94.07
C HIS A 147 -103.57 -17.66 -95.31
N SER A 148 -104.09 -18.87 -95.60
CA SER A 148 -105.45 -19.17 -96.13
C SER A 148 -105.82 -18.69 -97.57
N VAL A 149 -106.78 -19.23 -98.36
CA VAL A 149 -108.07 -19.91 -98.08
C VAL A 149 -108.43 -21.09 -99.04
N ASN A 150 -107.70 -21.34 -100.14
CA ASN A 150 -108.15 -22.28 -101.20
C ASN A 150 -107.59 -23.73 -101.06
N GLY A 151 -108.20 -24.70 -100.37
CA GLY A 151 -109.41 -24.65 -99.53
C GLY A 151 -110.04 -26.02 -99.29
N LEU A 152 -110.32 -26.79 -100.35
CA LEU A 152 -111.09 -28.06 -100.24
C LEU A 152 -110.53 -29.27 -101.00
N LEU A 153 -109.79 -29.08 -102.10
CA LEU A 153 -108.94 -30.14 -102.67
C LEU A 153 -107.66 -30.34 -101.84
N LYS A 154 -107.24 -29.26 -101.19
CA LYS A 154 -106.11 -29.21 -100.26
C LYS A 154 -106.30 -30.21 -99.12
N ILE A 155 -107.44 -30.22 -98.42
CA ILE A 155 -107.72 -31.07 -97.24
C ILE A 155 -107.36 -32.56 -97.41
N LYS A 156 -107.50 -33.15 -98.61
CA LYS A 156 -107.12 -34.57 -98.82
C LYS A 156 -105.61 -34.76 -98.99
N GLU A 157 -104.94 -33.88 -99.72
CA GLU A 157 -103.47 -33.88 -99.77
C GLU A 157 -102.88 -33.44 -98.44
N ASP A 158 -103.47 -32.43 -97.79
CA ASP A 158 -103.11 -31.89 -96.49
C ASP A 158 -103.25 -32.99 -95.43
N LEU A 159 -104.30 -33.81 -95.34
CA LEU A 159 -104.31 -34.91 -94.36
C LEU A 159 -103.21 -35.97 -94.59
N THR A 160 -102.71 -36.14 -95.81
CA THR A 160 -101.51 -36.96 -96.08
C THR A 160 -100.19 -36.20 -95.88
N LYS A 161 -100.15 -34.90 -96.15
CA LYS A 161 -99.01 -34.01 -95.96
C LYS A 161 -98.83 -33.67 -94.50
N GLU A 162 -99.86 -33.29 -93.75
CA GLU A 162 -99.92 -33.23 -92.28
C GLU A 162 -99.52 -34.57 -91.66
N ARG A 163 -99.90 -35.72 -92.21
CA ARG A 163 -99.38 -37.01 -91.70
C ARG A 163 -97.89 -37.17 -91.98
N GLU A 164 -97.40 -36.80 -93.15
CA GLU A 164 -95.96 -36.82 -93.47
C GLU A 164 -95.16 -35.70 -92.80
N GLU A 165 -95.77 -34.56 -92.52
CA GLU A 165 -95.23 -33.36 -91.91
C GLU A 165 -95.20 -33.57 -90.42
N HIS A 166 -96.28 -34.02 -89.78
CA HIS A 166 -96.23 -34.53 -88.41
C HIS A 166 -95.31 -35.74 -88.27
N LEU A 167 -95.11 -36.61 -89.27
CA LEU A 167 -94.05 -37.63 -89.20
C LEU A 167 -92.64 -37.03 -89.36
N LYS A 168 -92.44 -36.02 -90.22
CA LYS A 168 -91.17 -35.27 -90.35
C LYS A 168 -90.92 -34.34 -89.15
N GLU A 169 -91.96 -33.92 -88.44
CA GLU A 169 -91.97 -33.00 -87.31
C GLU A 169 -91.82 -33.80 -86.02
N ILE A 170 -92.46 -34.96 -85.89
CA ILE A 170 -92.11 -35.99 -84.90
C ILE A 170 -90.68 -36.46 -85.13
N ALA A 171 -90.23 -36.72 -86.37
CA ALA A 171 -88.83 -37.07 -86.63
C ALA A 171 -87.87 -35.93 -86.27
N LYS A 172 -88.17 -34.67 -86.62
CA LYS A 172 -87.39 -33.49 -86.22
C LYS A 172 -87.43 -33.25 -84.71
N LEU A 173 -88.55 -33.51 -84.03
CA LEU A 173 -88.69 -33.39 -82.58
C LEU A 173 -88.01 -34.56 -81.85
N GLN A 174 -87.97 -35.75 -82.44
CA GLN A 174 -87.19 -36.89 -81.96
C GLN A 174 -85.70 -36.64 -82.17
N GLU A 175 -85.27 -36.16 -83.34
CA GLU A 175 -83.90 -35.75 -83.62
C GLU A 175 -83.47 -34.55 -82.75
N ALA A 176 -84.36 -33.58 -82.50
CA ALA A 176 -84.12 -32.49 -81.56
C ALA A 176 -84.10 -32.96 -80.10
N ALA A 177 -84.92 -33.95 -79.73
CA ALA A 177 -84.90 -34.55 -78.39
C ALA A 177 -83.68 -35.44 -78.17
N GLU A 178 -83.24 -36.20 -79.18
CA GLU A 178 -81.99 -36.98 -79.15
C GLU A 178 -80.77 -36.06 -79.14
N ASN A 179 -80.77 -34.98 -79.92
CA ASN A 179 -79.72 -33.95 -79.85
C ASN A 179 -79.74 -33.22 -78.50
N SER A 180 -80.92 -32.85 -77.97
CA SER A 180 -81.04 -32.23 -76.65
C SER A 180 -80.60 -33.17 -75.53
N ASN A 181 -80.94 -34.46 -75.58
CA ASN A 181 -80.47 -35.48 -74.64
C ASN A 181 -78.97 -35.75 -74.79
N SER A 182 -78.42 -35.71 -76.01
CA SER A 182 -76.98 -35.82 -76.29
C SER A 182 -76.21 -34.61 -75.75
N ILE A 183 -76.74 -33.40 -75.92
CA ILE A 183 -76.21 -32.16 -75.35
C ILE A 183 -76.32 -32.19 -73.82
N GLN A 184 -77.47 -32.59 -73.27
CA GLN A 184 -77.66 -32.67 -71.82
C GLN A 184 -76.76 -33.74 -71.19
N SER A 185 -76.60 -34.92 -71.82
CA SER A 185 -75.65 -35.95 -71.34
C SER A 185 -74.20 -35.47 -71.40
N LYS A 186 -73.82 -34.68 -72.42
CA LYS A 186 -72.50 -34.02 -72.46
C LYS A 186 -72.34 -32.98 -71.36
N ILE A 187 -73.33 -32.11 -71.15
CA ILE A 187 -73.34 -31.10 -70.09
C ILE A 187 -73.32 -31.74 -68.70
N GLU A 188 -74.05 -32.84 -68.48
CA GLU A 188 -74.02 -33.61 -67.23
C GLU A 188 -72.66 -34.28 -67.01
N GLY A 189 -72.04 -34.83 -68.06
CA GLY A 189 -70.68 -35.37 -68.00
C GLY A 189 -69.59 -34.31 -67.80
N GLU A 190 -69.75 -33.11 -68.37
CA GLU A 190 -68.86 -31.96 -68.14
C GLU A 190 -69.05 -31.38 -66.74
N LYS A 191 -70.30 -31.25 -66.28
CA LYS A 191 -70.63 -30.87 -64.91
C LYS A 191 -70.02 -31.85 -63.91
N GLN A 192 -70.15 -33.16 -64.13
CA GLN A 192 -69.57 -34.16 -63.23
C GLN A 192 -68.03 -34.03 -63.16
N LYS A 193 -67.36 -33.82 -64.30
CA LYS A 193 -65.90 -33.55 -64.32
C LYS A 193 -65.54 -32.25 -63.60
N LEU A 194 -66.37 -31.20 -63.71
CA LEU A 194 -66.18 -29.94 -62.98
C LEU A 194 -66.42 -30.11 -61.48
N ASP A 195 -67.44 -30.87 -61.07
CA ASP A 195 -67.72 -31.19 -59.67
C ASP A 195 -66.58 -32.04 -59.06
N GLU A 196 -66.06 -33.03 -59.80
CA GLU A 196 -64.85 -33.79 -59.43
C GLU A 196 -63.62 -32.86 -59.31
N LYS A 197 -63.42 -31.94 -60.27
CA LYS A 197 -62.31 -30.97 -60.23
C LYS A 197 -62.45 -29.97 -59.07
N ILE A 198 -63.68 -29.57 -58.72
CA ILE A 198 -63.96 -28.72 -57.56
C ILE A 198 -63.66 -29.48 -56.27
N GLN A 199 -63.97 -30.77 -56.17
CA GLN A 199 -63.59 -31.59 -55.01
C GLN A 199 -62.07 -31.72 -54.87
N GLU A 200 -61.35 -32.02 -55.96
CA GLU A 200 -59.88 -32.04 -55.97
C GLU A 200 -59.28 -30.71 -55.50
N LEU A 201 -59.73 -29.58 -56.10
CA LEU A 201 -59.24 -28.25 -55.74
C LEU A 201 -59.60 -27.87 -54.29
N THR A 202 -60.75 -28.30 -53.78
CA THR A 202 -61.14 -28.09 -52.38
C THR A 202 -60.23 -28.87 -51.43
N GLN A 203 -59.88 -30.11 -51.78
CA GLN A 203 -58.95 -30.93 -51.03
C GLN A 203 -57.53 -30.35 -51.05
N ASP A 204 -57.05 -29.89 -52.21
CA ASP A 204 -55.77 -29.19 -52.35
C ASP A 204 -55.72 -27.90 -51.52
N ILE A 205 -56.77 -27.08 -51.55
CA ILE A 205 -56.89 -25.87 -50.71
C ILE A 205 -56.84 -26.25 -49.22
N GLN A 206 -57.50 -27.33 -48.81
CA GLN A 206 -57.48 -27.79 -47.42
C GLN A 206 -56.09 -28.28 -46.99
N ILE A 207 -55.37 -29.00 -47.86
CA ILE A 207 -53.98 -29.42 -47.62
C ILE A 207 -53.07 -28.19 -47.51
N ARG A 208 -53.14 -27.27 -48.48
CA ARG A 208 -52.34 -26.03 -48.48
C ARG A 208 -52.61 -25.14 -47.27
N ASN A 209 -53.86 -25.06 -46.80
CA ASN A 209 -54.22 -24.34 -45.56
C ASN A 209 -53.60 -25.01 -44.32
N ASN A 210 -53.67 -26.35 -44.23
CA ASN A 210 -53.04 -27.10 -43.14
C ASN A 210 -51.52 -26.93 -43.11
N ASP A 211 -50.86 -26.92 -44.27
CA ASP A 211 -49.43 -26.69 -44.37
C ASP A 211 -49.05 -25.24 -44.07
N ALA A 212 -49.83 -24.25 -44.52
CA ALA A 212 -49.66 -22.85 -44.14
C ALA A 212 -49.80 -22.65 -42.62
N GLN A 213 -50.76 -23.31 -41.96
CA GLN A 213 -50.90 -23.28 -40.50
C GLN A 213 -49.72 -23.96 -39.79
N ARG A 214 -49.20 -25.06 -40.34
CA ARG A 214 -48.00 -25.74 -39.80
C ARG A 214 -46.77 -24.85 -39.90
N GLU A 215 -46.53 -24.22 -41.04
CA GLU A 215 -45.42 -23.28 -41.21
C GLU A 215 -45.60 -22.02 -40.36
N ASN A 216 -46.81 -21.48 -40.21
CA ASN A 216 -47.03 -20.35 -39.30
C ASN A 216 -46.73 -20.72 -37.84
N ARG A 217 -47.12 -21.92 -37.38
CA ARG A 217 -46.75 -22.42 -36.03
C ARG A 217 -45.25 -22.62 -35.87
N LYS A 218 -44.55 -23.10 -36.90
CA LYS A 218 -43.07 -23.18 -36.90
C LYS A 218 -42.45 -21.78 -36.83
N LYS A 219 -42.91 -20.84 -37.67
CA LYS A 219 -42.47 -19.45 -37.67
C LYS A 219 -42.63 -18.82 -36.28
N GLU A 220 -43.80 -18.91 -35.67
CA GLU A 220 -44.03 -18.38 -34.31
C GLU A 220 -43.11 -19.02 -33.27
N LYS A 221 -42.81 -20.33 -33.37
CA LYS A 221 -41.86 -21.00 -32.48
C LYS A 221 -40.43 -20.46 -32.67
N MET A 222 -39.98 -20.34 -33.92
CA MET A 222 -38.66 -19.81 -34.26
C MET A 222 -38.53 -18.33 -33.88
N GLU A 223 -39.59 -17.53 -34.00
CA GLU A 223 -39.63 -16.12 -33.56
C GLU A 223 -39.53 -16.00 -32.02
N ARG A 224 -40.19 -16.89 -31.26
CA ARG A 224 -40.04 -16.97 -29.80
C ARG A 224 -38.63 -17.38 -29.40
N GLU A 225 -38.06 -18.41 -30.03
CA GLU A 225 -36.68 -18.86 -29.80
C GLU A 225 -35.65 -17.77 -30.16
N LEU A 226 -35.86 -17.03 -31.26
CA LEU A 226 -35.02 -15.90 -31.66
C LEU A 226 -35.14 -14.71 -30.70
N LYS A 227 -36.34 -14.45 -30.16
CA LYS A 227 -36.55 -13.40 -29.16
C LYS A 227 -35.93 -13.76 -27.81
N GLN A 228 -36.03 -15.03 -27.39
CA GLN A 228 -35.39 -15.55 -26.19
C GLN A 228 -33.86 -15.50 -26.30
N THR A 229 -33.29 -16.04 -27.37
CA THR A 229 -31.82 -16.03 -27.58
C THR A 229 -31.26 -14.61 -27.71
N LYS A 230 -32.01 -13.65 -28.28
CA LYS A 230 -31.63 -12.22 -28.22
C LYS A 230 -31.63 -11.69 -26.77
N ALA A 231 -32.65 -11.97 -25.98
CA ALA A 231 -32.70 -11.54 -24.58
C ALA A 231 -31.57 -12.15 -23.73
N GLU A 232 -31.23 -13.41 -23.99
CA GLU A 232 -30.08 -14.10 -23.37
C GLU A 232 -28.74 -13.48 -23.82
N LEU A 233 -28.60 -13.13 -25.10
CA LEU A 233 -27.42 -12.43 -25.64
C LEU A 233 -27.25 -11.05 -25.01
N ASP A 234 -28.34 -10.27 -24.88
CA ASP A 234 -28.32 -8.95 -24.27
C ASP A 234 -28.01 -9.02 -22.76
N ALA A 235 -28.56 -10.02 -22.05
CA ALA A 235 -28.20 -10.31 -20.66
C ALA A 235 -26.70 -10.65 -20.53
N LYS A 236 -26.17 -11.53 -21.40
CA LYS A 236 -24.73 -11.88 -21.40
C LYS A 236 -23.83 -10.70 -21.78
N ASN A 237 -24.26 -9.84 -22.70
CA ASN A 237 -23.55 -8.60 -23.01
C ASN A 237 -23.54 -7.62 -21.82
N SER A 238 -24.63 -7.56 -21.04
CA SER A 238 -24.69 -6.80 -19.79
C SER A 238 -23.73 -7.35 -18.72
N GLU A 239 -23.74 -8.68 -18.51
CA GLU A 239 -22.79 -9.36 -17.62
C GLU A 239 -21.33 -9.11 -18.04
N ILE A 240 -21.01 -9.20 -19.34
CA ILE A 240 -19.66 -8.92 -19.87
C ILE A 240 -19.26 -7.46 -19.64
N LYS A 241 -20.17 -6.49 -19.82
CA LYS A 241 -19.90 -5.07 -19.52
C LYS A 241 -19.63 -4.85 -18.02
N SER A 242 -20.44 -5.47 -17.15
CA SER A 242 -20.23 -5.44 -15.70
C SER A 242 -18.89 -6.03 -15.30
N ALA A 243 -18.55 -7.22 -15.82
CA ALA A 243 -17.28 -7.90 -15.57
C ALA A 243 -16.06 -7.09 -16.08
N ARG A 244 -16.17 -6.42 -17.24
CA ARG A 244 -15.11 -5.52 -17.72
C ARG A 244 -14.91 -4.32 -16.80
N SER A 245 -16.00 -3.70 -16.32
CA SER A 245 -15.93 -2.58 -15.38
C SER A 245 -15.32 -2.97 -14.03
N THR A 246 -15.66 -4.16 -13.50
CA THR A 246 -15.02 -4.66 -12.26
C THR A 246 -13.55 -5.00 -12.49
N MET A 247 -13.17 -5.52 -13.66
CA MET A 247 -11.78 -5.79 -14.02
C MET A 247 -10.95 -4.50 -14.17
N GLU A 248 -11.49 -3.44 -14.79
CA GLU A 248 -10.83 -2.12 -14.83
C GLU A 248 -10.64 -1.54 -13.43
N ARG A 249 -11.67 -1.62 -12.57
CA ARG A 249 -11.58 -1.18 -11.17
C ARG A 249 -10.48 -1.91 -10.42
N HIS A 250 -10.38 -3.24 -10.56
CA HIS A 250 -9.33 -4.03 -9.92
C HIS A 250 -7.94 -3.80 -10.53
N ASN A 251 -7.82 -3.45 -11.82
CA ASN A 251 -6.55 -3.04 -12.41
C ASN A 251 -6.08 -1.67 -11.89
N LEU A 252 -6.99 -0.71 -11.69
CA LEU A 252 -6.70 0.57 -11.04
C LEU A 252 -6.28 0.39 -9.58
N GLU A 253 -7.01 -0.44 -8.83
CA GLU A 253 -6.73 -0.80 -7.44
C GLU A 253 -5.36 -1.51 -7.30
N LYS A 254 -5.06 -2.46 -8.20
CA LYS A 254 -3.74 -3.11 -8.29
C LYS A 254 -2.63 -2.10 -8.57
N SER A 255 -2.80 -1.21 -9.55
CA SER A 255 -1.81 -0.17 -9.88
C SER A 255 -1.54 0.76 -8.69
N HIS A 256 -2.58 1.14 -7.95
CA HIS A 256 -2.46 1.93 -6.74
C HIS A 256 -1.71 1.18 -5.62
N LEU A 257 -2.02 -0.11 -5.41
CA LEU A 257 -1.30 -0.97 -4.45
C LEU A 257 0.16 -1.20 -4.84
N GLU A 258 0.48 -1.36 -6.13
CA GLU A 258 1.85 -1.46 -6.63
C GLU A 258 2.64 -0.16 -6.40
N GLN A 259 2.01 1.00 -6.59
CA GLN A 259 2.62 2.30 -6.24
C GLN A 259 2.86 2.43 -4.73
N GLN A 260 1.86 2.13 -3.89
CA GLN A 260 2.02 2.14 -2.43
C GLN A 260 3.14 1.19 -1.97
N LEU A 261 3.23 -0.01 -2.55
CA LEU A 261 4.29 -0.98 -2.24
C LEU A 261 5.68 -0.42 -2.61
N LYS A 262 5.80 0.30 -3.72
CA LYS A 262 7.03 0.95 -4.16
C LYS A 262 7.43 2.09 -3.21
N GLU A 263 6.48 2.92 -2.77
CA GLU A 263 6.71 3.99 -1.81
C GLU A 263 7.14 3.44 -0.44
N GLN A 264 6.49 2.37 0.04
CA GLN A 264 6.86 1.67 1.27
C GLN A 264 8.26 1.04 1.19
N ARG A 265 8.66 0.46 0.03
CA ARG A 265 10.03 -0.03 -0.17
C ARG A 265 11.07 1.11 -0.09
N ILE A 266 10.79 2.26 -0.69
CA ILE A 266 11.68 3.43 -0.61
C ILE A 266 11.80 3.95 0.83
N MET A 267 10.71 3.95 1.61
CA MET A 267 10.76 4.28 3.03
C MET A 267 11.57 3.26 3.84
N ALA A 268 11.42 1.96 3.57
CA ALA A 268 12.19 0.91 4.23
C ALA A 268 13.70 1.02 3.92
N GLU A 269 14.09 1.27 2.66
CA GLU A 269 15.49 1.49 2.28
C GLU A 269 16.11 2.73 2.96
N ARG A 270 15.33 3.81 3.13
CA ARG A 270 15.77 4.98 3.91
C ARG A 270 15.95 4.65 5.39
N ALA A 271 14.98 3.96 6.00
CA ALA A 271 15.07 3.54 7.39
C ALA A 271 16.26 2.60 7.66
N ILE A 272 16.60 1.71 6.73
CA ILE A 272 17.79 0.86 6.80
C ILE A 272 19.06 1.72 6.75
N LYS A 273 19.18 2.66 5.80
CA LYS A 273 20.33 3.58 5.73
C LYS A 273 20.48 4.45 6.98
N ASP A 274 19.39 4.94 7.53
CA ASP A 274 19.40 5.71 8.78
C ASP A 274 19.85 4.82 9.96
N ALA A 275 19.39 3.57 10.03
CA ALA A 275 19.83 2.60 11.04
C ALA A 275 21.32 2.25 10.91
N ASP A 276 21.84 2.05 9.70
CA ASP A 276 23.27 1.82 9.44
C ASP A 276 24.11 3.04 9.84
N MET A 277 23.63 4.26 9.55
CA MET A 277 24.27 5.51 9.99
C MET A 277 24.29 5.64 11.52
N GLN A 278 23.19 5.33 12.21
CA GLN A 278 23.17 5.36 13.67
C GLN A 278 24.08 4.27 14.27
N THR A 279 24.11 3.08 13.68
CA THR A 279 24.99 1.97 14.12
C THR A 279 26.46 2.36 13.97
N THR A 280 26.84 2.96 12.84
CA THR A 280 28.20 3.47 12.60
C THR A 280 28.56 4.59 13.60
N ARG A 281 27.61 5.47 13.92
CA ARG A 281 27.81 6.55 14.89
C ARG A 281 27.96 6.02 16.32
N LEU A 282 27.20 4.97 16.67
CA LEU A 282 27.24 4.32 17.97
C LEU A 282 28.56 3.57 18.16
N GLN A 283 29.04 2.86 17.13
CA GLN A 283 30.38 2.25 17.12
C GLN A 283 31.50 3.29 17.33
N LYS A 284 31.44 4.45 16.67
CA LYS A 284 32.41 5.54 16.91
C LYS A 284 32.34 6.05 18.35
N LEU A 285 31.13 6.31 18.86
CA LEU A 285 30.95 6.80 20.23
C LEU A 285 31.45 5.79 21.28
N GLN A 286 31.31 4.49 20.99
CA GLN A 286 31.82 3.40 21.82
C GLN A 286 33.35 3.33 21.76
N GLN A 287 33.96 3.48 20.57
CA GLN A 287 35.41 3.59 20.43
C GLN A 287 35.98 4.82 21.14
N ASP A 288 35.31 5.97 21.04
CA ASP A 288 35.68 7.20 21.76
C ASP A 288 35.57 7.02 23.29
N TYR A 289 34.54 6.29 23.76
CA TYR A 289 34.38 5.93 25.17
C TYR A 289 35.51 5.01 25.66
N ASP A 290 35.82 3.95 24.92
CA ASP A 290 36.91 3.02 25.26
C ASP A 290 38.28 3.73 25.27
N ASN A 291 38.51 4.66 24.34
CA ASN A 291 39.69 5.53 24.35
C ASN A 291 39.75 6.42 25.60
N GLN A 292 38.63 7.02 26.02
CA GLN A 292 38.57 7.83 27.25
C GLN A 292 38.77 6.98 28.51
N LEU A 293 38.25 5.74 28.53
CA LEU A 293 38.49 4.79 29.61
C LEU A 293 39.98 4.46 29.73
N THR A 294 40.64 4.18 28.60
CA THR A 294 42.08 3.90 28.53
C THR A 294 42.92 5.10 29.01
N ASN A 295 42.54 6.32 28.59
CA ASN A 295 43.19 7.55 29.07
C ASN A 295 43.00 7.75 30.58
N TYR A 296 41.81 7.46 31.12
CA TYR A 296 41.54 7.54 32.55
C TYR A 296 42.37 6.53 33.36
N GLU A 297 42.50 5.29 32.88
CA GLU A 297 43.35 4.27 33.51
C GLU A 297 44.83 4.69 33.52
N GLN A 298 45.34 5.24 32.40
CA GLN A 298 46.69 5.80 32.34
C GLN A 298 46.88 6.97 33.32
N LEU A 299 45.96 7.93 33.35
CA LEU A 299 46.04 9.09 34.24
C LEU A 299 46.00 8.69 35.73
N ASN A 300 45.22 7.66 36.06
CA ASN A 300 45.14 7.09 37.41
C ASN A 300 46.42 6.34 37.80
N ALA A 301 47.05 5.62 36.86
CA ALA A 301 48.36 4.99 37.07
C ALA A 301 49.45 6.04 37.31
N ASP A 302 49.49 7.11 36.49
CA ASP A 302 50.39 8.25 36.69
C ASP A 302 50.17 8.94 38.05
N GLN A 303 48.91 9.11 38.47
CA GLN A 303 48.55 9.66 39.77
C GLN A 303 49.05 8.77 40.92
N GLN A 304 48.94 7.43 40.80
CA GLN A 304 49.50 6.51 41.79
C GLN A 304 51.04 6.56 41.83
N SER A 305 51.71 6.66 40.67
CA SER A 305 53.17 6.83 40.60
C SER A 305 53.61 8.11 41.32
N ARG A 306 52.98 9.25 41.02
CA ARG A 306 53.27 10.53 41.67
C ARG A 306 52.99 10.52 43.18
N LEU A 307 51.96 9.81 43.64
CA LEU A 307 51.70 9.63 45.08
C LEU A 307 52.81 8.79 45.75
N SER A 308 53.35 7.78 45.07
CA SER A 308 54.51 7.02 45.56
C SER A 308 55.78 7.88 45.62
N GLU A 309 56.05 8.67 44.58
CA GLU A 309 57.17 9.62 44.56
C GLU A 309 57.07 10.67 45.67
N LEU A 310 55.89 11.29 45.85
CA LEU A 310 55.63 12.24 46.93
C LEU A 310 55.89 11.61 48.31
N LYS A 311 55.44 10.37 48.53
CA LYS A 311 55.68 9.64 49.77
C LYS A 311 57.17 9.38 50.01
N GLN A 312 57.92 8.98 48.98
CA GLN A 312 59.38 8.83 49.07
C GLN A 312 60.05 10.17 49.41
N LYS A 313 59.60 11.28 48.82
CA LYS A 313 60.13 12.63 49.12
C LYS A 313 59.77 13.10 50.53
N ASP A 314 58.58 12.80 51.04
CA ASP A 314 58.23 13.06 52.44
C ASP A 314 59.08 12.22 53.41
N ASP A 315 59.35 10.96 53.08
CA ASP A 315 60.24 10.11 53.88
C ASP A 315 61.70 10.62 53.87
N GLU A 316 62.22 11.07 52.72
CA GLU A 316 63.52 11.77 52.62
C GLU A 316 63.53 13.06 53.47
N ILE A 317 62.51 13.91 53.35
CA ILE A 317 62.36 15.15 54.15
C ILE A 317 62.32 14.82 55.65
N ASN A 318 61.65 13.74 56.04
CA ASN A 318 61.59 13.30 57.43
C ASN A 318 62.92 12.74 57.94
N GLN A 319 63.72 12.09 57.10
CA GLN A 319 65.10 11.72 57.42
C GLN A 319 65.98 12.98 57.59
N LEU A 320 65.94 13.91 56.64
CA LEU A 320 66.68 15.18 56.70
C LEU A 320 66.30 16.04 57.92
N LYS A 321 65.03 16.04 58.35
CA LYS A 321 64.58 16.67 59.61
C LYS A 321 65.18 15.98 60.84
N LYS A 322 65.25 14.64 60.88
CA LYS A 322 65.89 13.88 61.96
C LYS A 322 67.40 14.13 62.01
N GLU A 323 68.04 14.25 60.86
CA GLU A 323 69.47 14.58 60.77
C GLU A 323 69.74 16.04 61.18
N THR A 324 68.93 16.99 60.72
CA THR A 324 69.01 18.40 61.12
C THR A 324 68.84 18.58 62.64
N THR A 325 67.89 17.86 63.26
CA THR A 325 67.71 17.89 64.72
C THR A 325 68.86 17.21 65.47
N ARG A 326 69.47 16.15 64.92
CA ARG A 326 70.72 15.57 65.45
C ARG A 326 71.89 16.55 65.37
N LEU A 327 72.10 17.20 64.22
CA LEU A 327 73.15 18.20 64.01
C LEU A 327 72.97 19.42 64.92
N ASN A 328 71.73 19.90 65.12
CA ASN A 328 71.46 20.98 66.08
C ASN A 328 71.82 20.60 67.52
N LYS A 329 71.50 19.37 67.98
CA LYS A 329 71.93 18.88 69.31
C LYS A 329 73.46 18.82 69.44
N VAL A 330 74.17 18.41 68.39
CA VAL A 330 75.64 18.42 68.36
C VAL A 330 76.15 19.87 68.42
N ARG A 331 75.59 20.79 67.64
CA ARG A 331 75.92 22.22 67.65
C ARG A 331 75.72 22.85 69.03
N GLU A 332 74.59 22.59 69.70
CA GLU A 332 74.33 23.08 71.06
C GLU A 332 75.31 22.52 72.10
N THR A 333 75.75 21.26 71.91
CA THR A 333 76.73 20.63 72.80
C THR A 333 78.12 21.25 72.60
N ILE A 334 78.50 21.54 71.36
CA ILE A 334 79.73 22.26 71.02
C ILE A 334 79.66 23.70 71.55
N GLN A 335 78.55 24.43 71.36
CA GLN A 335 78.36 25.79 71.89
C GLN A 335 78.44 25.84 73.43
N ARG A 336 77.91 24.83 74.13
CA ARG A 336 78.07 24.72 75.60
C ARG A 336 79.52 24.51 76.01
N ARG A 337 80.28 23.65 75.31
CA ARG A 337 81.73 23.50 75.54
C ARG A 337 82.52 24.77 75.21
N LEU A 338 82.12 25.49 74.15
CA LEU A 338 82.77 26.74 73.74
C LEU A 338 82.62 27.80 74.85
N ARG A 339 81.41 27.99 75.39
CA ARG A 339 81.18 28.85 76.55
C ARG A 339 81.99 28.44 77.77
N GLN A 340 82.04 27.16 78.12
CA GLN A 340 82.88 26.67 79.22
C GLN A 340 84.37 27.00 79.02
N ILE A 341 84.87 26.98 77.79
CA ILE A 341 86.25 27.36 77.47
C ILE A 341 86.42 28.89 77.53
N GLU A 342 85.43 29.68 77.11
CA GLU A 342 85.40 31.14 77.24
C GLU A 342 85.38 31.59 78.71
N ASP A 343 84.58 30.93 79.56
CA ASP A 343 84.50 31.17 81.00
C ASP A 343 85.85 30.84 81.68
N LEU A 344 86.44 29.67 81.41
CA LEU A 344 87.78 29.29 81.90
C LEU A 344 88.88 30.26 81.42
N LYS A 345 88.77 30.75 80.18
CA LYS A 345 89.70 31.77 79.66
C LYS A 345 89.58 33.09 80.43
N ALA A 346 88.34 33.51 80.75
CA ALA A 346 88.09 34.72 81.52
C ALA A 346 88.63 34.60 82.96
N GLU A 347 88.50 33.44 83.61
CA GLU A 347 89.13 33.16 84.91
C GLU A 347 90.66 33.26 84.85
N VAL A 348 91.29 32.69 83.82
CA VAL A 348 92.76 32.78 83.62
C VAL A 348 93.19 34.23 83.31
N GLU A 349 92.40 34.99 82.56
CA GLU A 349 92.67 36.43 82.32
C GLU A 349 92.50 37.28 83.59
N GLN A 350 91.54 36.95 84.48
CA GLN A 350 91.47 37.56 85.81
C GLN A 350 92.68 37.20 86.69
N GLN A 351 93.09 35.93 86.73
CA GLN A 351 94.29 35.52 87.48
C GLN A 351 95.55 36.23 86.97
N LYS A 352 95.68 36.42 85.66
CA LYS A 352 96.77 37.19 85.03
C LYS A 352 96.78 38.66 85.45
N GLU A 353 95.63 39.34 85.51
CA GLU A 353 95.58 40.73 85.99
C GLU A 353 95.83 40.83 87.51
N ILE A 354 95.41 39.83 88.31
CA ILE A 354 95.76 39.74 89.73
C ILE A 354 97.29 39.61 89.90
N LEU A 355 97.94 38.70 89.17
CA LEU A 355 99.39 38.52 89.22
C LEU A 355 100.16 39.77 88.74
N LYS A 356 99.67 40.48 87.71
CA LYS A 356 100.18 41.80 87.33
C LYS A 356 100.10 42.80 88.48
N SER A 357 98.96 42.86 89.17
CA SER A 357 98.76 43.81 90.28
C SER A 357 99.69 43.51 91.47
N GLN A 358 100.01 42.23 91.71
CA GLN A 358 100.98 41.79 92.70
C GLN A 358 102.42 42.15 92.29
N ASN A 359 102.81 41.96 91.03
CA ASN A 359 104.12 42.43 90.54
C ASN A 359 104.26 43.96 90.69
N LEU A 360 103.24 44.73 90.34
CA LEU A 360 103.20 46.19 90.52
C LEU A 360 103.30 46.65 91.98
N ALA A 361 102.90 45.80 92.94
CA ALA A 361 103.11 46.06 94.36
C ALA A 361 104.57 45.76 94.77
N LEU A 362 105.12 44.62 94.34
CA LEU A 362 106.51 44.23 94.60
C LEU A 362 107.53 45.22 93.99
N GLU A 363 107.25 45.76 92.80
CA GLU A 363 108.06 46.82 92.17
C GLU A 363 108.08 48.10 93.02
N ARG A 364 106.95 48.47 93.65
CA ARG A 364 106.88 49.64 94.54
C ARG A 364 107.62 49.42 95.86
N ASP A 365 107.60 48.21 96.40
CA ASP A 365 108.38 47.85 97.59
C ASP A 365 109.90 47.83 97.31
N LEU A 366 110.29 47.47 96.09
CA LEU A 366 111.68 47.57 95.62
C LEU A 366 112.16 49.04 95.54
N ASP A 367 111.36 49.94 94.97
CA ASP A 367 111.66 51.38 94.96
C ASP A 367 111.72 51.99 96.37
N ALA A 368 110.88 51.49 97.30
CA ALA A 368 110.89 51.92 98.69
C ALA A 368 112.14 51.44 99.46
N THR A 369 112.75 50.31 99.07
CA THR A 369 114.02 49.85 99.64
C THR A 369 115.21 50.62 99.06
N ILE A 370 115.21 50.99 97.77
CA ILE A 370 116.26 51.84 97.17
C ILE A 370 116.34 53.19 97.88
N LYS A 371 115.22 53.87 98.14
CA LYS A 371 115.18 55.15 98.88
C LYS A 371 115.60 55.09 100.36
N LYS A 372 115.75 53.89 100.93
CA LYS A 372 116.27 53.69 102.31
C LYS A 372 117.76 53.36 102.35
N VAL A 373 118.42 53.17 101.20
CA VAL A 373 119.86 52.88 101.12
C VAL A 373 120.71 54.14 100.95
N ASP A 374 120.19 55.19 100.30
CA ASP A 374 120.93 56.44 100.08
C ASP A 374 121.08 57.31 101.35
N THR A 375 120.16 57.21 102.31
CA THR A 375 120.25 57.90 103.61
C THR A 375 121.21 57.23 104.61
N GLY A 376 121.89 56.14 104.21
CA GLY A 376 122.74 55.32 105.07
C GLY A 376 124.26 55.48 104.88
N LYS A 377 124.74 56.47 104.12
CA LYS A 377 126.18 56.63 103.81
C LYS A 377 126.81 57.93 104.36
N LYS A 378 127.11 57.87 105.66
CA LYS A 378 128.22 58.53 106.37
C LYS A 378 128.14 60.04 106.64
N GLU A 379 127.52 60.38 107.76
CA GLU A 379 128.20 61.20 108.77
C GLU A 379 128.95 60.27 109.72
N ASN A 380 130.29 60.31 109.75
CA ASN A 380 131.09 60.13 110.98
C ASN A 380 132.59 60.39 110.72
N GLN A 381 133.05 61.64 110.92
CA GLN A 381 134.32 61.89 111.63
C GLN A 381 134.45 63.37 112.02
N ASP A 382 134.76 63.56 113.29
CA ASP A 382 134.66 64.82 114.02
C ASP A 382 136.02 65.53 114.19
N VAL A 383 135.98 66.86 114.37
CA VAL A 383 136.98 67.71 115.06
C VAL A 383 138.46 67.73 114.60
N VAL A 384 138.90 68.90 114.08
CA VAL A 384 140.11 69.70 114.49
C VAL A 384 139.88 71.16 114.00
N LYS A 385 139.50 72.13 114.87
CA LYS A 385 140.34 73.18 115.56
C LYS A 385 141.06 74.19 114.61
N LYS A 386 141.25 75.50 114.89
CA LYS A 386 140.92 76.42 116.04
C LYS A 386 141.28 77.90 115.70
N PHE A 387 140.91 78.82 116.63
CA PHE A 387 141.25 80.27 116.85
C PHE A 387 140.19 81.29 116.38
N GLU A 388 139.48 82.08 117.22
CA GLU A 388 139.81 82.95 118.39
C GLU A 388 140.66 84.19 118.03
N THR A 389 140.12 85.43 118.06
CA THR A 389 139.95 86.35 119.22
C THR A 389 139.39 87.72 118.72
N GLU A 390 138.96 88.73 119.49
CA GLU A 390 138.20 88.93 120.76
C GLU A 390 137.82 90.46 120.83
N LYS A 391 136.91 90.93 121.71
CA LYS A 391 136.78 92.36 122.09
C LYS A 391 136.44 92.60 123.59
N LYS A 392 137.49 92.91 124.38
CA LYS A 392 137.58 93.62 125.70
C LYS A 392 139.03 94.12 125.89
N GLY A 393 139.43 94.90 126.91
CA GLY A 393 138.74 95.49 128.08
C GLY A 393 139.55 96.69 128.63
N SER A 394 139.56 96.97 129.94
CA SER A 394 140.57 97.88 130.55
C SER A 394 140.85 97.60 132.03
N GLU A 395 142.13 97.58 132.41
CA GLU A 395 142.65 97.63 133.80
C GLU A 395 143.32 98.99 134.12
N LYS A 396 143.49 99.31 135.41
CA LYS A 396 143.96 100.61 135.91
C LYS A 396 145.39 100.58 136.51
N MET A 397 146.14 101.64 136.24
CA MET A 397 147.15 102.30 137.11
C MET A 397 148.31 101.47 137.70
N LYS A 398 149.52 101.74 137.20
CA LYS A 398 150.72 101.93 138.04
C LYS A 398 151.68 102.93 137.39
N ASN A 399 152.21 103.86 138.20
CA ASN A 399 153.11 104.98 137.85
C ASN A 399 152.44 106.03 136.93
N GLU A 400 151.93 107.17 137.40
CA GLU A 400 152.34 108.06 138.51
C GLU A 400 153.70 108.75 138.28
N PHE A 401 153.71 110.08 138.54
CA PHE A 401 154.72 111.14 138.30
C PHE A 401 154.58 111.88 136.95
N GLN A 402 154.25 113.17 136.90
CA GLN A 402 154.07 114.22 137.94
C GLN A 402 152.57 114.65 137.96
N LYS A 403 151.82 114.75 139.08
CA LYS A 403 151.97 115.66 140.24
C LYS A 403 152.20 117.11 139.77
N ARG A 404 151.27 118.04 140.03
CA ARG A 404 151.20 118.91 141.23
C ARG A 404 152.48 119.73 141.42
N PHE A 405 152.32 121.00 141.84
CA PHE A 405 153.18 122.16 141.54
C PHE A 405 152.97 122.62 140.08
N GLU A 406 152.47 123.82 139.77
CA GLU A 406 152.28 125.02 140.58
C GLU A 406 151.02 125.81 140.19
N GLU A 407 150.46 126.46 141.20
CA GLU A 407 149.59 127.63 141.12
C GLU A 407 150.31 128.81 140.42
N MET A 408 149.55 129.84 140.03
CA MET A 408 150.05 131.23 139.85
C MET A 408 150.63 131.71 138.50
N ALA A 409 150.26 131.15 137.32
CA ALA A 409 150.72 131.73 136.03
C ALA A 409 149.76 131.78 134.80
N ALA A 410 148.60 131.11 134.78
CA ALA A 410 147.93 130.78 133.50
C ALA A 410 146.52 131.38 133.25
N ASP A 411 146.08 132.41 133.99
CA ASP A 411 144.70 132.93 133.88
C ASP A 411 144.39 133.77 132.62
N ILE A 412 145.36 133.98 131.72
CA ILE A 412 145.16 134.70 130.46
C ILE A 412 144.61 133.79 129.33
N ASN A 413 144.75 132.46 129.44
CA ASN A 413 144.41 131.54 128.33
C ASN A 413 143.00 130.91 128.38
N LYS A 414 142.22 131.13 129.46
CA LYS A 414 140.89 130.50 129.60
C LYS A 414 139.78 131.20 128.81
N PHE A 415 139.89 132.50 128.55
CA PHE A 415 138.87 133.26 127.81
C PHE A 415 138.65 132.70 126.38
N LYS A 416 139.72 132.25 125.72
CA LYS A 416 139.67 131.69 124.35
C LYS A 416 139.04 130.30 124.24
N LYS A 417 138.90 129.53 125.34
CA LYS A 417 138.23 128.22 125.29
C LYS A 417 136.71 128.33 125.43
N ALA A 418 136.23 129.28 126.23
CA ALA A 418 134.79 129.51 126.40
C ALA A 418 134.10 129.95 125.10
N GLU A 419 134.78 130.76 124.27
CA GLU A 419 134.27 131.15 122.95
C GLU A 419 134.14 129.97 121.98
N GLN A 420 135.05 128.99 122.06
CA GLN A 420 135.05 127.84 121.14
C GLN A 420 134.06 126.74 121.54
N GLU A 421 133.67 126.63 122.81
CA GLU A 421 132.60 125.73 123.24
C GLU A 421 131.21 126.23 122.80
N ILE A 422 130.98 127.55 122.76
CA ILE A 422 129.71 128.13 122.29
C ILE A 422 129.45 127.81 120.81
N GLU A 423 130.48 127.82 119.96
CA GLU A 423 130.34 127.51 118.54
C GLU A 423 130.02 126.02 118.30
N ASN A 424 130.64 125.11 119.07
CA ASN A 424 130.34 123.67 119.00
C ASN A 424 128.87 123.34 119.35
N TYR A 425 128.25 124.07 120.30
CA TYR A 425 126.83 123.87 120.63
C TYR A 425 125.87 124.39 119.55
N LYS A 426 126.25 125.41 118.76
CA LYS A 426 125.45 125.82 117.59
C LYS A 426 125.42 124.73 116.51
N ASP A 427 126.57 124.14 116.21
CA ASP A 427 126.68 123.09 115.18
C ASP A 427 125.83 121.87 115.53
N GLU A 428 125.84 121.43 116.79
CA GLU A 428 125.05 120.26 117.23
C GLU A 428 123.54 120.53 117.20
N ALA A 429 123.11 121.74 117.58
CA ALA A 429 121.71 122.17 117.44
C ALA A 429 121.25 122.20 115.97
N GLN A 430 122.16 122.51 115.03
CA GLN A 430 121.87 122.50 113.60
C GLN A 430 121.77 121.08 113.02
N LYS A 431 122.52 120.10 113.55
CA LYS A 431 122.36 118.67 113.20
C LYS A 431 121.01 118.13 113.65
N GLN A 432 120.60 118.38 114.89
CA GLN A 432 119.34 117.84 115.42
C GLN A 432 118.11 118.30 114.61
N ARG A 433 118.09 119.56 114.15
CA ARG A 433 117.02 120.07 113.26
C ARG A 433 116.95 119.33 111.92
N LYS A 434 118.08 118.87 111.34
CA LYS A 434 118.09 118.09 110.09
C LYS A 434 117.49 116.70 110.28
N ILE A 435 117.77 116.04 111.42
CA ILE A 435 117.26 114.69 111.73
C ILE A 435 115.73 114.72 111.90
N ILE A 436 115.20 115.71 112.63
CA ILE A 436 113.74 115.85 112.86
C ILE A 436 113.00 115.99 111.52
N TYR A 437 113.50 116.85 110.62
CA TYR A 437 112.89 117.06 109.30
C TYR A 437 112.88 115.79 108.41
N GLN A 438 113.87 114.90 108.55
CA GLN A 438 113.86 113.62 107.83
C GLN A 438 112.78 112.67 108.37
N LEU A 439 112.64 112.56 109.69
CA LEU A 439 111.66 111.67 110.32
C LEU A 439 110.21 112.09 110.05
N GLU A 440 109.93 113.40 110.02
CA GLU A 440 108.62 113.93 109.61
C GLU A 440 108.27 113.54 108.17
N LYS A 441 109.26 113.63 107.26
CA LYS A 441 109.10 113.26 105.85
C LYS A 441 108.90 111.76 105.64
N GLU A 442 109.47 110.91 106.49
CA GLU A 442 109.25 109.45 106.45
C GLU A 442 107.85 109.07 106.97
N ARG A 443 107.38 109.70 108.06
CA ARG A 443 106.01 109.52 108.58
C ARG A 443 104.96 109.76 107.49
N ASP A 444 105.05 110.91 106.82
CA ASP A 444 104.05 111.30 105.82
C ASP A 444 104.08 110.39 104.58
N ARG A 445 105.24 109.78 104.29
CA ARG A 445 105.39 108.78 103.22
C ARG A 445 104.60 107.50 103.54
N TYR A 446 104.75 106.96 104.74
CA TYR A 446 104.05 105.74 105.16
C TYR A 446 102.53 105.92 105.31
N ILE A 447 102.08 107.11 105.74
CA ILE A 447 100.63 107.43 105.80
C ILE A 447 100.00 107.35 104.40
N ASN A 448 100.67 107.92 103.39
CA ASN A 448 100.18 107.88 102.01
C ASN A 448 100.19 106.44 101.44
N GLU A 449 101.25 105.66 101.67
CA GLU A 449 101.33 104.26 101.22
C GLU A 449 100.22 103.37 101.82
N ALA A 450 99.90 103.56 103.12
CA ALA A 450 98.81 102.84 103.77
C ALA A 450 97.43 103.20 103.19
N SER A 451 97.22 104.47 102.85
CA SER A 451 95.99 104.94 102.19
C SER A 451 95.82 104.32 100.79
N ASP A 452 96.87 104.36 99.96
CA ASP A 452 96.89 103.78 98.61
C ASP A 452 96.61 102.27 98.61
N LEU A 453 97.19 101.53 99.57
CA LEU A 453 96.95 100.10 99.73
C LEU A 453 95.51 99.80 100.15
N THR A 454 94.93 100.62 101.04
CA THR A 454 93.54 100.47 101.50
C THR A 454 92.56 100.69 100.35
N GLN A 455 92.79 101.69 99.49
CA GLN A 455 91.95 101.92 98.31
C GLN A 455 91.98 100.73 97.33
N LYS A 456 93.16 100.17 97.04
CA LYS A 456 93.30 99.01 96.14
C LYS A 456 92.55 97.77 96.63
N VAL A 457 92.50 97.54 97.94
CA VAL A 457 91.72 96.41 98.51
C VAL A 457 90.22 96.59 98.28
N LEU A 458 89.70 97.81 98.41
CA LEU A 458 88.28 98.11 98.15
C LEU A 458 87.93 97.92 96.67
N GLU A 459 88.75 98.43 95.75
CA GLU A 459 88.56 98.25 94.31
C GLU A 459 88.57 96.76 93.91
N HIS A 460 89.48 95.97 94.47
CA HIS A 460 89.51 94.52 94.22
C HIS A 460 88.28 93.78 94.79
N MET A 461 87.74 94.19 95.94
CA MET A 461 86.50 93.61 96.48
C MET A 461 85.28 93.87 95.58
N GLU A 462 85.15 95.06 94.98
CA GLU A 462 84.08 95.32 94.00
C GLU A 462 84.27 94.51 92.71
N LEU A 463 85.51 94.34 92.27
CA LEU A 463 85.84 93.54 91.09
C LEU A 463 85.52 92.05 91.29
N VAL A 464 85.73 91.50 92.50
CA VAL A 464 85.29 90.14 92.85
C VAL A 464 83.75 90.03 92.82
N LYS A 465 83.02 90.93 93.49
CA LYS A 465 81.55 90.91 93.52
C LYS A 465 80.94 90.97 92.11
N THR A 466 81.48 91.81 91.22
CA THR A 466 81.00 91.91 89.83
C THR A 466 81.33 90.67 88.99
N LYS A 467 82.38 89.92 89.31
CA LYS A 467 82.68 88.61 88.68
C LYS A 467 81.76 87.51 89.20
N GLU A 468 81.46 87.48 90.50
CA GLU A 468 80.52 86.51 91.09
C GLU A 468 79.10 86.65 90.51
N MET A 469 78.59 87.88 90.36
CA MET A 469 77.30 88.11 89.67
C MET A 469 77.28 87.56 88.24
N LYS A 470 78.36 87.77 87.47
CA LYS A 470 78.47 87.25 86.09
C LYS A 470 78.51 85.71 86.07
N ILE A 471 79.19 85.08 87.01
CA ILE A 471 79.20 83.61 87.15
C ILE A 471 77.79 83.08 87.45
N PHE A 472 77.03 83.77 88.31
CA PHE A 472 75.64 83.41 88.60
C PHE A 472 74.74 83.53 87.35
N GLU A 473 74.84 84.63 86.59
CA GLU A 473 74.10 84.80 85.33
C GLU A 473 74.43 83.71 84.31
N TYR A 474 75.71 83.35 84.14
CA TYR A 474 76.09 82.28 83.21
C TYR A 474 75.58 80.91 83.67
N LYS A 475 75.64 80.58 84.97
CA LYS A 475 75.03 79.35 85.50
C LYS A 475 73.53 79.28 85.23
N LYS A 476 72.81 80.40 85.40
CA LYS A 476 71.37 80.48 85.06
C LYS A 476 71.13 80.25 83.57
N LYS A 477 71.91 80.89 82.68
CA LYS A 477 71.82 80.68 81.22
C LYS A 477 72.11 79.25 80.78
N ILE A 478 73.04 78.55 81.44
CA ILE A 478 73.33 77.13 81.18
C ILE A 478 72.13 76.25 81.55
N ALA A 479 71.55 76.42 82.75
CA ALA A 479 70.37 75.67 83.16
C ALA A 479 69.15 75.93 82.26
N GLU A 480 68.96 77.17 81.79
CA GLU A 480 67.93 77.51 80.79
C GLU A 480 68.18 76.87 79.42
N ALA A 481 69.45 76.68 79.01
CA ALA A 481 69.80 75.99 77.77
C ALA A 481 69.60 74.48 77.87
N GLU A 482 70.01 73.85 78.99
CA GLU A 482 69.85 72.41 79.24
C GLU A 482 68.37 72.00 79.32
N THR A 483 67.52 72.82 79.95
CA THR A 483 66.07 72.59 80.01
C THR A 483 65.41 72.70 78.63
N ARG A 484 65.80 73.67 77.81
CA ARG A 484 65.34 73.77 76.41
C ARG A 484 65.82 72.60 75.56
N LEU A 485 67.06 72.12 75.74
CA LEU A 485 67.60 70.96 75.02
C LEU A 485 66.78 69.70 75.33
N ARG A 486 66.49 69.42 76.61
CA ARG A 486 65.62 68.30 77.00
C ARG A 486 64.21 68.42 76.43
N GLN A 487 63.62 69.62 76.42
CA GLN A 487 62.31 69.85 75.79
C GLN A 487 62.33 69.53 74.29
N GLN A 488 63.37 69.93 73.56
CA GLN A 488 63.51 69.60 72.14
C GLN A 488 63.78 68.11 71.88
N GLN A 489 64.56 67.44 72.73
CA GLN A 489 64.78 65.99 72.65
C GLN A 489 63.45 65.23 72.81
N ASN A 490 62.66 65.56 73.83
CA ASN A 490 61.35 64.94 74.06
C ASN A 490 60.38 65.19 72.88
N LEU A 491 60.37 66.40 72.32
CA LEU A 491 59.56 66.72 71.13
C LEU A 491 60.01 65.92 69.90
N TYR A 492 61.32 65.76 69.68
CA TYR A 492 61.84 64.95 68.59
C TYR A 492 61.49 63.46 68.75
N GLU A 493 61.58 62.91 69.96
CA GLU A 493 61.19 61.53 70.24
C GLU A 493 59.69 61.29 70.05
N ALA A 494 58.84 62.23 70.47
CA ALA A 494 57.40 62.19 70.21
C ALA A 494 57.11 62.19 68.69
N VAL A 495 57.65 63.14 67.94
CA VAL A 495 57.46 63.22 66.48
C VAL A 495 58.00 61.96 65.76
N ARG A 496 59.10 61.37 66.26
CA ARG A 496 59.65 60.11 65.72
C ARG A 496 58.72 58.93 66.02
N SER A 497 58.12 58.88 67.21
CA SER A 497 57.11 57.89 67.58
C SER A 497 55.88 58.00 66.69
N ASP A 498 55.32 59.20 66.55
CA ASP A 498 54.14 59.47 65.72
C ASP A 498 54.40 59.12 64.25
N ARG A 499 55.55 59.50 63.70
CA ARG A 499 55.96 59.11 62.33
C ARG A 499 56.00 57.60 62.15
N ASN A 500 56.51 56.86 63.14
CA ASN A 500 56.58 55.40 63.07
C ASN A 500 55.17 54.78 63.20
N LEU A 501 54.30 55.34 64.05
CA LEU A 501 52.90 54.93 64.19
C LEU A 501 52.13 55.16 62.87
N TYR A 502 52.19 56.36 62.29
CA TYR A 502 51.55 56.64 61.01
C TYR A 502 52.12 55.80 59.86
N SER A 503 53.43 55.52 59.86
CA SER A 503 54.03 54.59 58.88
C SER A 503 53.51 53.16 59.03
N LYS A 504 53.24 52.69 60.24
CA LYS A 504 52.64 51.38 60.49
C LYS A 504 51.18 51.35 60.05
N ASN A 505 50.39 52.33 60.47
CA ASN A 505 48.97 52.45 60.11
C ASN A 505 48.78 52.58 58.58
N LEU A 506 49.71 53.25 57.89
CA LEU A 506 49.72 53.34 56.43
C LEU A 506 49.95 51.98 55.76
N ILE A 507 50.88 51.17 56.28
CA ILE A 507 51.13 49.81 55.77
C ILE A 507 49.91 48.92 56.03
N GLU A 508 49.35 48.95 57.25
CA GLU A 508 48.15 48.18 57.60
C GLU A 508 46.95 48.55 56.71
N SER A 509 46.72 49.85 56.48
CA SER A 509 45.70 50.33 55.53
C SER A 509 45.96 49.89 54.09
N GLN A 510 47.23 49.88 53.66
CA GLN A 510 47.61 49.46 52.32
C GLN A 510 47.38 47.96 52.13
N ASP A 511 47.72 47.14 53.13
CA ASP A 511 47.48 45.69 53.13
C ASP A 511 45.97 45.39 53.10
N GLU A 512 45.15 46.06 53.93
CA GLU A 512 43.69 45.98 53.87
C GLU A 512 43.13 46.33 52.47
N ILE A 513 43.65 47.39 51.84
CA ILE A 513 43.26 47.75 50.47
C ILE A 513 43.63 46.64 49.47
N THR A 514 44.77 45.96 49.62
CA THR A 514 45.12 44.83 48.75
C THR A 514 44.22 43.61 48.99
N GLU A 515 43.86 43.31 50.24
CA GLU A 515 42.94 42.23 50.58
C GLU A 515 41.54 42.50 50.03
N MET A 516 41.04 43.74 50.16
CA MET A 516 39.76 44.15 49.60
C MET A 516 39.75 44.11 48.07
N LYS A 517 40.85 44.51 47.39
CA LYS A 517 41.01 44.33 45.93
C LYS A 517 41.00 42.84 45.53
N LYS A 518 41.57 41.95 46.35
CA LYS A 518 41.54 40.50 46.11
C LYS A 518 40.13 39.93 46.30
N LYS A 519 39.41 40.34 47.36
CA LYS A 519 37.99 39.99 47.58
C LYS A 519 37.10 40.46 46.42
N LEU A 520 37.33 41.68 45.91
CA LEU A 520 36.58 42.24 44.78
C LEU A 520 36.86 41.47 43.47
N LYS A 521 38.12 41.09 43.19
CA LYS A 521 38.42 40.18 42.07
C LYS A 521 37.70 38.84 42.18
N ASN A 522 37.70 38.21 43.35
CA ASN A 522 37.02 36.93 43.57
C ASN A 522 35.49 37.07 43.41
N MET A 523 34.91 38.15 43.94
CA MET A 523 33.49 38.50 43.72
C MET A 523 33.17 38.68 42.23
N ASN A 524 34.00 39.39 41.46
CA ASN A 524 33.79 39.54 40.02
C ASN A 524 33.84 38.20 39.28
N HIS A 525 34.82 37.33 39.57
CA HIS A 525 34.84 35.98 38.98
C HIS A 525 33.60 35.16 39.34
N LEU A 526 33.10 35.25 40.58
CA LEU A 526 31.86 34.59 40.98
C LEU A 526 30.64 35.17 40.24
N ILE A 527 30.58 36.49 40.07
CA ILE A 527 29.53 37.17 39.29
C ILE A 527 29.56 36.72 37.82
N ASP A 528 30.74 36.60 37.22
CA ASP A 528 30.88 36.20 35.82
C ASP A 528 30.55 34.70 35.63
N GLN A 529 30.94 33.83 36.56
CA GLN A 529 30.47 32.43 36.61
C GLN A 529 28.94 32.34 36.74
N LEU A 530 28.34 33.12 37.64
CA LEU A 530 26.89 33.13 37.82
C LEU A 530 26.14 33.66 36.57
N LYS A 531 26.70 34.63 35.84
CA LYS A 531 26.15 35.07 34.54
C LYS A 531 26.22 33.95 33.50
N GLU A 532 27.34 33.23 33.43
CA GLU A 532 27.51 32.11 32.50
C GLU A 532 26.53 30.96 32.82
N ASP A 533 26.35 30.63 34.10
CA ASP A 533 25.34 29.66 34.57
C ASP A 533 23.90 30.09 34.24
N ILE A 534 23.58 31.38 34.41
CA ILE A 534 22.28 31.95 34.01
C ILE A 534 22.10 31.80 32.50
N GLN A 535 23.08 32.21 31.69
CA GLN A 535 23.01 32.11 30.22
C GLN A 535 22.85 30.66 29.75
N ASN A 536 23.56 29.71 30.38
CA ASN A 536 23.45 28.29 30.09
C ASN A 536 22.05 27.74 30.46
N LYS A 537 21.46 28.19 31.58
CA LYS A 537 20.09 27.81 31.94
C LYS A 537 19.04 28.44 31.04
N GLU A 538 19.19 29.70 30.62
CA GLU A 538 18.32 30.35 29.63
C GLU A 538 18.35 29.59 28.30
N ASN A 539 19.55 29.25 27.81
CA ASN A 539 19.73 28.45 26.60
C ASN A 539 19.04 27.08 26.72
N ALA A 540 19.14 26.42 27.87
CA ALA A 540 18.46 25.16 28.14
C ALA A 540 16.93 25.30 28.18
N ILE A 541 16.40 26.39 28.77
CA ILE A 541 14.96 26.71 28.80
C ILE A 541 14.43 26.96 27.38
N VAL A 542 15.15 27.72 26.55
CA VAL A 542 14.79 27.96 25.15
C VAL A 542 14.76 26.64 24.36
N GLN A 543 15.77 25.78 24.51
CA GLN A 543 15.76 24.46 23.88
C GLN A 543 14.60 23.58 24.37
N ALA A 544 14.27 23.62 25.66
CA ALA A 544 13.14 22.88 26.22
C ALA A 544 11.80 23.39 25.66
N ALA A 545 11.61 24.71 25.54
CA ALA A 545 10.43 25.32 24.95
C ALA A 545 10.26 24.95 23.47
N VAL A 546 11.35 24.94 22.68
CA VAL A 546 11.33 24.49 21.27
C VAL A 546 10.97 23.00 21.17
N LYS A 547 11.54 22.15 22.03
CA LYS A 547 11.19 20.71 22.10
C LYS A 547 9.72 20.49 22.49
N ALA A 548 9.21 21.22 23.49
CA ALA A 548 7.81 21.15 23.89
C ALA A 548 6.86 21.56 22.76
N LYS A 549 7.15 22.68 22.06
CA LYS A 549 6.37 23.15 20.91
C LYS A 549 6.40 22.18 19.72
N LYS A 550 7.48 21.41 19.56
CA LYS A 550 7.55 20.32 18.57
C LYS A 550 6.69 19.13 19.00
N LEU A 551 6.83 18.66 20.24
CA LEU A 551 6.02 17.58 20.80
C LEU A 551 4.51 17.88 20.78
N GLU A 552 4.12 19.14 20.97
CA GLU A 552 2.72 19.57 20.86
C GLU A 552 2.18 19.45 19.42
N LYS A 553 2.97 19.84 18.42
CA LYS A 553 2.62 19.62 17.00
C LYS A 553 2.54 18.13 16.67
N ASP A 554 3.51 17.34 17.10
CA ASP A 554 3.57 15.89 16.85
C ASP A 554 2.35 15.20 17.51
N LYS A 555 1.96 15.61 18.72
CA LYS A 555 0.74 15.19 19.44
C LYS A 555 -0.54 15.50 18.66
N ASP A 556 -0.66 16.70 18.07
CA ASP A 556 -1.86 17.07 17.32
C ASP A 556 -1.94 16.40 15.93
N ILE A 557 -0.79 16.13 15.29
CA ILE A 557 -0.70 15.28 14.09
C ILE A 557 -1.17 13.86 14.44
N LEU A 558 -0.62 13.25 15.48
CA LEU A 558 -0.99 11.89 15.92
C LEU A 558 -2.46 11.78 16.34
N LYS A 559 -3.06 12.82 16.93
CA LYS A 559 -4.52 12.87 17.15
C LYS A 559 -5.28 12.84 15.83
N SER A 560 -4.91 13.68 14.86
CA SER A 560 -5.57 13.74 13.56
C SER A 560 -5.49 12.41 12.81
N GLU A 561 -4.34 11.75 12.83
CA GLU A 561 -4.16 10.40 12.27
C GLU A 561 -5.01 9.36 13.00
N ARG A 562 -5.00 9.36 14.34
CA ARG A 562 -5.81 8.44 15.14
C ARG A 562 -7.31 8.63 14.92
N ASP A 563 -7.79 9.86 14.78
CA ASP A 563 -9.21 10.13 14.54
C ASP A 563 -9.60 9.78 13.09
N LYS A 564 -8.72 9.97 12.09
CA LYS A 564 -8.90 9.44 10.72
C LYS A 564 -8.96 7.91 10.69
N SER A 565 -8.03 7.23 11.36
CA SER A 565 -8.03 5.75 11.45
C SER A 565 -9.29 5.24 12.16
N ARG A 566 -9.76 5.94 13.20
CA ARG A 566 -11.02 5.61 13.89
C ARG A 566 -12.23 5.75 12.97
N GLN A 567 -12.27 6.79 12.13
CA GLN A 567 -13.32 7.01 11.15
C GLN A 567 -13.33 5.88 10.10
N GLN A 568 -12.17 5.51 9.54
CA GLN A 568 -12.04 4.39 8.60
C GLN A 568 -12.49 3.05 9.21
N VAL A 569 -12.21 2.82 10.50
CA VAL A 569 -12.69 1.62 11.22
C VAL A 569 -14.21 1.61 11.39
N LEU A 570 -14.84 2.76 11.64
CA LEU A 570 -16.30 2.87 11.71
C LEU A 570 -16.94 2.59 10.34
N GLU A 571 -16.46 3.25 9.28
CA GLU A 571 -16.93 3.05 7.90
C GLU A 571 -16.77 1.58 7.45
N SER A 572 -15.62 0.96 7.75
CA SER A 572 -15.37 -0.46 7.46
C SER A 572 -16.34 -1.37 8.22
N LYS A 573 -16.69 -1.02 9.47
CA LYS A 573 -17.63 -1.79 10.28
C LYS A 573 -19.06 -1.69 9.76
N ASP A 574 -19.47 -0.52 9.26
CA ASP A 574 -20.78 -0.34 8.64
C ASP A 574 -20.87 -1.07 7.29
N VAL A 575 -19.80 -1.10 6.50
CA VAL A 575 -19.71 -1.97 5.30
C VAL A 575 -19.86 -3.44 5.66
N ILE A 576 -19.16 -3.93 6.69
CA ILE A 576 -19.28 -5.33 7.17
C ILE A 576 -20.71 -5.63 7.64
N ASN A 577 -21.34 -4.73 8.39
CA ASN A 577 -22.73 -4.89 8.85
C ASN A 577 -23.71 -4.98 7.68
N ASN A 578 -23.53 -4.14 6.66
CA ASN A 578 -24.36 -4.16 5.44
C ASN A 578 -24.16 -5.46 4.65
N GLN A 579 -22.91 -5.92 4.49
CA GLN A 579 -22.59 -7.19 3.83
C GLN A 579 -23.18 -8.39 4.57
N ALA A 580 -23.10 -8.43 5.90
CA ALA A 580 -23.71 -9.49 6.71
C ALA A 580 -25.26 -9.50 6.63
N ALA A 581 -25.88 -8.31 6.52
CA ALA A 581 -27.32 -8.20 6.29
C ALA A 581 -27.72 -8.69 4.88
N GLU A 582 -26.88 -8.47 3.88
CA GLU A 582 -27.09 -8.94 2.51
C GLU A 582 -26.84 -10.45 2.37
N GLU A 583 -25.79 -11.00 2.97
CA GLU A 583 -25.55 -12.44 3.11
C GLU A 583 -26.77 -13.14 3.72
N LYS A 584 -27.32 -12.60 4.81
CA LYS A 584 -28.53 -13.15 5.44
C LYS A 584 -29.77 -13.12 4.53
N LYS A 585 -29.90 -12.13 3.64
CA LYS A 585 -30.96 -12.09 2.61
C LYS A 585 -30.73 -13.16 1.54
N LEU A 586 -29.50 -13.27 1.03
CA LEU A 586 -29.13 -14.25 0.00
C LEU A 586 -29.30 -15.68 0.51
N LEU A 587 -28.87 -15.99 1.74
CA LEU A 587 -29.10 -17.29 2.38
C LEU A 587 -30.59 -17.63 2.50
N LYS A 588 -31.45 -16.63 2.79
CA LYS A 588 -32.90 -16.81 2.81
C LYS A 588 -33.46 -17.13 1.41
N ILE A 589 -33.03 -16.40 0.38
CA ILE A 589 -33.44 -16.64 -1.02
C ILE A 589 -33.00 -18.04 -1.49
N ILE A 590 -31.78 -18.47 -1.14
CA ILE A 590 -31.28 -19.81 -1.46
C ILE A 590 -32.15 -20.88 -0.78
N ALA A 591 -32.48 -20.71 0.51
CA ALA A 591 -33.35 -21.65 1.22
C ALA A 591 -34.77 -21.73 0.64
N GLU A 592 -35.34 -20.60 0.22
CA GLU A 592 -36.64 -20.56 -0.48
C GLU A 592 -36.57 -21.25 -1.86
N ALA A 593 -35.50 -21.02 -2.63
CA ALA A 593 -35.28 -21.67 -3.92
C ALA A 593 -35.00 -23.19 -3.81
N ASP A 594 -34.25 -23.64 -2.80
CA ASP A 594 -34.02 -25.06 -2.51
C ASP A 594 -35.33 -25.77 -2.11
N ALA A 595 -36.18 -25.11 -1.30
CA ALA A 595 -37.48 -25.64 -0.91
C ALA A 595 -38.43 -25.78 -2.12
N GLU A 596 -38.46 -24.77 -2.99
CA GLU A 596 -39.27 -24.80 -4.22
C GLU A 596 -38.74 -25.85 -5.22
N ARG A 597 -37.43 -26.00 -5.38
CA ARG A 597 -36.83 -27.10 -6.18
C ARG A 597 -37.26 -28.47 -5.66
N VAL A 598 -37.32 -28.65 -4.34
CA VAL A 598 -37.78 -29.91 -3.73
C VAL A 598 -39.27 -30.14 -3.96
N ARG A 599 -40.12 -29.11 -3.94
CA ARG A 599 -41.54 -29.21 -4.33
C ARG A 599 -41.68 -29.64 -5.79
N GLN A 600 -41.05 -28.91 -6.72
CA GLN A 600 -41.13 -29.20 -8.16
C GLN A 600 -40.62 -30.61 -8.51
N LYS A 601 -39.60 -31.11 -7.80
CA LYS A 601 -39.15 -32.50 -7.96
C LYS A 601 -40.22 -33.52 -7.57
N LYS A 602 -40.97 -33.29 -6.48
CA LYS A 602 -42.07 -34.17 -6.07
C LYS A 602 -43.24 -34.13 -7.06
N GLU A 603 -43.57 -32.96 -7.58
CA GLU A 603 -44.61 -32.81 -8.62
C GLU A 603 -44.21 -33.54 -9.91
N LEU A 604 -42.94 -33.45 -10.32
CA LEU A 604 -42.40 -34.21 -11.44
C LEU A 604 -42.45 -35.73 -11.19
N GLU A 605 -42.06 -36.19 -9.99
CA GLU A 605 -42.16 -37.60 -9.60
C GLU A 605 -43.62 -38.11 -9.63
N GLN A 606 -44.59 -37.28 -9.20
CA GLN A 606 -46.01 -37.58 -9.31
C GLN A 606 -46.46 -37.69 -10.78
N VAL A 607 -46.14 -36.70 -11.63
CA VAL A 607 -46.51 -36.72 -13.06
C VAL A 607 -45.89 -37.91 -13.79
N ILE A 608 -44.67 -38.31 -13.43
CA ILE A 608 -44.04 -39.55 -13.95
C ILE A 608 -44.84 -40.77 -13.52
N SER A 609 -45.25 -40.87 -12.24
CA SER A 609 -46.06 -42.00 -11.76
C SER A 609 -47.44 -42.07 -12.45
N GLU A 610 -48.09 -40.93 -12.67
CA GLU A 610 -49.37 -40.85 -13.39
C GLU A 610 -49.21 -41.27 -14.86
N ARG A 611 -48.16 -40.79 -15.53
CA ARG A 611 -47.78 -41.22 -16.89
C ARG A 611 -47.58 -42.73 -16.97
N ASP A 612 -46.89 -43.32 -16.00
CA ASP A 612 -46.55 -44.75 -16.01
C ASP A 612 -47.77 -45.64 -15.72
N ILE A 613 -48.69 -45.18 -14.86
CA ILE A 613 -50.01 -45.80 -14.66
C ILE A 613 -50.83 -45.74 -15.95
N LEU A 614 -50.93 -44.57 -16.59
CA LEU A 614 -51.68 -44.38 -17.84
C LEU A 614 -51.06 -45.19 -19.00
N GLY A 615 -49.73 -45.24 -19.10
CA GLY A 615 -49.02 -46.07 -20.07
C GLY A 615 -49.33 -47.56 -19.87
N THR A 616 -49.32 -48.03 -18.62
CA THR A 616 -49.69 -49.41 -18.27
C THR A 616 -51.15 -49.72 -18.63
N GLN A 617 -52.07 -48.78 -18.40
CA GLN A 617 -53.48 -48.92 -18.80
C GLN A 617 -53.63 -48.96 -20.32
N LEU A 618 -52.93 -48.10 -21.06
CA LEU A 618 -52.97 -48.05 -22.52
C LEU A 618 -52.46 -49.36 -23.15
N VAL A 619 -51.37 -49.93 -22.63
CA VAL A 619 -50.87 -51.25 -23.08
C VAL A 619 -51.94 -52.32 -22.87
N ARG A 620 -52.53 -52.42 -21.67
CA ARG A 620 -53.61 -53.39 -21.39
C ARG A 620 -54.81 -53.22 -22.33
N ARG A 621 -55.20 -51.97 -22.66
CA ARG A 621 -56.29 -51.71 -23.62
C ARG A 621 -55.91 -52.10 -25.05
N ASN A 622 -54.66 -51.92 -25.46
CA ASN A 622 -54.18 -52.39 -26.76
C ASN A 622 -54.16 -53.93 -26.83
N ASP A 623 -53.77 -54.61 -25.74
CA ASP A 623 -53.82 -56.08 -25.65
C ASP A 623 -55.27 -56.60 -25.71
N GLU A 624 -56.20 -55.95 -24.97
CA GLU A 624 -57.65 -56.23 -25.06
C GLU A 624 -58.18 -56.06 -26.50
N LEU A 625 -57.81 -54.97 -27.19
CA LEU A 625 -58.19 -54.72 -28.57
C LEU A 625 -57.61 -55.77 -29.54
N ALA A 626 -56.35 -56.17 -29.37
CA ALA A 626 -55.73 -57.21 -30.19
C ALA A 626 -56.44 -58.56 -30.02
N LEU A 627 -56.79 -58.93 -28.78
CA LEU A 627 -57.58 -60.13 -28.49
C LEU A 627 -58.99 -60.07 -29.12
N LEU A 628 -59.63 -58.89 -29.12
CA LEU A 628 -60.91 -58.69 -29.80
C LEU A 628 -60.80 -58.81 -31.33
N TYR A 629 -59.75 -58.26 -31.95
CA TYR A 629 -59.52 -58.41 -33.39
C TYR A 629 -59.29 -59.87 -33.81
N GLU A 630 -58.46 -60.63 -33.08
CA GLU A 630 -58.31 -62.06 -33.37
C GLU A 630 -59.60 -62.84 -33.13
N LYS A 631 -60.40 -62.49 -32.11
CA LYS A 631 -61.72 -63.09 -31.90
C LYS A 631 -62.68 -62.83 -33.07
N ILE A 632 -62.74 -61.59 -33.58
CA ILE A 632 -63.54 -61.22 -34.76
C ILE A 632 -63.08 -62.01 -35.99
N LYS A 633 -61.77 -62.10 -36.22
CA LYS A 633 -61.16 -62.84 -37.34
C LYS A 633 -61.45 -64.34 -37.29
N ILE A 634 -61.41 -64.96 -36.10
CA ILE A 634 -61.83 -66.35 -35.89
C ILE A 634 -63.34 -66.52 -36.15
N GLN A 635 -64.17 -65.60 -35.69
CA GLN A 635 -65.62 -65.62 -35.92
C GLN A 635 -65.96 -65.46 -37.42
N GLN A 636 -65.31 -64.54 -38.14
CA GLN A 636 -65.45 -64.38 -39.58
C GLN A 636 -65.00 -65.64 -40.35
N SER A 637 -63.85 -66.22 -39.99
CA SER A 637 -63.40 -67.49 -40.60
C SER A 637 -64.40 -68.63 -40.39
N THR A 638 -65.02 -68.68 -39.20
CA THR A 638 -66.04 -69.68 -38.85
C THR A 638 -67.34 -69.44 -39.61
N LEU A 639 -67.77 -68.17 -39.73
CA LEU A 639 -68.95 -67.76 -40.49
C LEU A 639 -68.81 -68.12 -41.97
N ASN A 640 -67.69 -67.76 -42.60
CA ASN A 640 -67.42 -68.07 -44.01
C ASN A 640 -67.41 -69.60 -44.26
N LYS A 641 -66.84 -70.39 -43.34
CA LYS A 641 -66.92 -71.86 -43.42
C LYS A 641 -68.36 -72.37 -43.32
N GLY A 642 -69.15 -71.81 -42.40
CA GLY A 642 -70.58 -72.12 -42.25
C GLY A 642 -71.40 -71.75 -43.48
N GLU A 643 -71.12 -70.60 -44.10
CA GLU A 643 -71.75 -70.14 -45.35
C GLU A 643 -71.44 -71.08 -46.52
N ILE A 644 -70.17 -71.47 -46.69
CA ILE A 644 -69.77 -72.45 -47.72
C ILE A 644 -70.50 -73.78 -47.51
N GLN A 645 -70.56 -74.29 -46.27
CA GLN A 645 -71.29 -75.52 -45.96
C GLN A 645 -72.80 -75.39 -46.18
N TYR A 646 -73.40 -74.26 -45.85
CA TYR A 646 -74.82 -73.98 -46.08
C TYR A 646 -75.13 -73.93 -47.59
N ASN A 647 -74.30 -73.26 -48.39
CA ASN A 647 -74.44 -73.21 -49.84
C ASN A 647 -74.27 -74.59 -50.49
N GLN A 648 -73.36 -75.43 -49.99
CA GLN A 648 -73.26 -76.84 -50.39
C GLN A 648 -74.58 -77.60 -50.11
N ARG A 649 -75.19 -77.42 -48.93
CA ARG A 649 -76.49 -78.04 -48.61
C ARG A 649 -77.65 -77.51 -49.46
N LEU A 650 -77.62 -76.24 -49.87
CA LEU A 650 -78.61 -75.72 -50.81
C LEU A 650 -78.49 -76.37 -52.19
N GLU A 651 -77.27 -76.62 -52.67
CA GLU A 651 -77.05 -77.32 -53.94
C GLU A 651 -77.38 -78.83 -53.82
N ASP A 652 -77.04 -79.51 -52.71
CA ASP A 652 -77.52 -80.88 -52.42
C ASP A 652 -79.06 -80.96 -52.52
N ILE A 653 -79.77 -80.02 -51.87
CA ILE A 653 -81.23 -79.92 -51.89
C ILE A 653 -81.74 -79.66 -53.33
N ARG A 654 -81.02 -78.86 -54.12
CA ARG A 654 -81.37 -78.59 -55.53
C ARG A 654 -81.24 -79.85 -56.39
N VAL A 655 -80.13 -80.58 -56.26
CA VAL A 655 -79.87 -81.85 -56.95
C VAL A 655 -80.94 -82.90 -56.56
N LEU A 656 -81.24 -83.05 -55.27
CA LEU A 656 -82.30 -83.93 -54.79
C LEU A 656 -83.69 -83.54 -55.34
N LYS A 657 -84.01 -82.23 -55.40
CA LYS A 657 -85.26 -81.75 -56.04
C LYS A 657 -85.30 -82.08 -57.53
N LEU A 658 -84.18 -82.03 -58.25
CA LEU A 658 -84.11 -82.44 -59.66
C LEU A 658 -84.31 -83.95 -59.83
N GLU A 659 -83.68 -84.77 -58.97
CA GLU A 659 -83.86 -86.22 -59.02
C GLU A 659 -85.29 -86.64 -58.65
N ILE A 660 -85.93 -86.00 -57.65
CA ILE A 660 -87.36 -86.19 -57.37
C ILE A 660 -88.22 -85.85 -58.60
N ARG A 661 -87.93 -84.77 -59.34
CA ARG A 661 -88.64 -84.44 -60.60
C ARG A 661 -88.38 -85.46 -61.71
N LYS A 662 -87.19 -86.07 -61.76
CA LYS A 662 -86.83 -87.14 -62.71
C LYS A 662 -87.57 -88.44 -62.38
N LEU A 663 -87.54 -88.88 -61.12
CA LEU A 663 -88.26 -90.06 -60.64
C LEU A 663 -89.78 -89.90 -60.79
N ARG A 664 -90.35 -88.73 -60.49
CA ARG A 664 -91.79 -88.46 -60.75
C ARG A 664 -92.13 -88.54 -62.24
N ARG A 665 -91.28 -88.03 -63.13
CA ARG A 665 -91.46 -88.16 -64.58
C ARG A 665 -91.37 -89.62 -65.04
N ALA A 666 -90.38 -90.37 -64.56
CA ALA A 666 -90.23 -91.79 -64.85
C ALA A 666 -91.45 -92.60 -64.38
N ASN A 667 -91.93 -92.37 -63.15
CA ASN A 667 -93.13 -93.02 -62.61
C ASN A 667 -94.39 -92.66 -63.43
N ASN A 668 -94.57 -91.40 -63.84
CA ASN A 668 -95.68 -91.01 -64.73
C ASN A 668 -95.62 -91.69 -66.10
N ILE A 669 -94.42 -91.91 -66.67
CA ILE A 669 -94.24 -92.67 -67.92
C ILE A 669 -94.59 -94.16 -67.68
N LEU A 670 -94.13 -94.74 -66.57
CA LEU A 670 -94.44 -96.12 -66.21
C LEU A 670 -95.95 -96.33 -66.00
N ASN A 671 -96.64 -95.42 -65.31
CA ASN A 671 -98.09 -95.49 -65.11
C ASN A 671 -98.87 -95.40 -66.44
N LYS A 672 -98.41 -94.58 -67.39
CA LYS A 672 -98.96 -94.59 -68.77
C LYS A 672 -98.72 -95.92 -69.47
N SER A 673 -97.53 -96.51 -69.32
CA SER A 673 -97.24 -97.84 -69.87
C SER A 673 -98.11 -98.95 -69.23
N VAL A 674 -98.40 -98.85 -67.92
CA VAL A 674 -99.33 -99.76 -67.22
C VAL A 674 -100.76 -99.62 -67.73
N ALA A 675 -101.24 -98.42 -68.04
CA ALA A 675 -102.55 -98.23 -68.65
C ALA A 675 -102.69 -99.02 -69.97
N ASN A 676 -101.66 -98.96 -70.83
CA ASN A 676 -101.62 -99.70 -72.10
C ASN A 676 -101.64 -101.23 -71.91
N VAL A 677 -101.28 -101.78 -70.75
CA VAL A 677 -101.36 -103.23 -70.47
C VAL A 677 -102.81 -103.73 -70.53
N GLY A 678 -103.80 -102.88 -70.20
CA GLY A 678 -105.22 -103.22 -70.29
C GLY A 678 -105.72 -103.36 -71.72
N ASP A 679 -105.21 -102.53 -72.65
CA ASP A 679 -105.49 -102.63 -74.08
C ASP A 679 -104.72 -103.79 -74.70
N LEU A 680 -103.43 -103.95 -74.39
CA LEU A 680 -102.62 -105.09 -74.84
C LEU A 680 -103.19 -106.44 -74.39
N ARG A 681 -103.76 -106.53 -73.17
CA ARG A 681 -104.49 -107.74 -72.73
C ARG A 681 -105.75 -108.01 -73.55
N ARG A 682 -106.50 -106.96 -73.92
CA ARG A 682 -107.67 -107.09 -74.81
C ARG A 682 -107.25 -107.53 -76.20
N GLU A 683 -106.15 -106.99 -76.72
CA GLU A 683 -105.57 -107.39 -78.00
C GLU A 683 -105.09 -108.84 -77.98
N VAL A 684 -104.42 -109.27 -76.91
CA VAL A 684 -104.05 -110.69 -76.71
C VAL A 684 -105.29 -111.59 -76.67
N TYR A 685 -106.36 -111.20 -75.98
CA TYR A 685 -107.63 -111.96 -76.01
C TYR A 685 -108.28 -111.96 -77.40
N HIS A 686 -108.19 -110.86 -78.15
CA HIS A 686 -108.68 -110.76 -79.52
C HIS A 686 -107.92 -111.70 -80.44
N ILE A 687 -106.58 -111.61 -80.44
CA ILE A 687 -105.67 -112.48 -81.20
C ILE A 687 -105.81 -113.94 -80.76
N GLN A 688 -106.01 -114.25 -79.47
CA GLN A 688 -106.28 -115.62 -79.03
C GLN A 688 -107.60 -116.17 -79.59
N ARG A 689 -108.64 -115.34 -79.68
CA ARG A 689 -109.93 -115.70 -80.26
C ARG A 689 -109.88 -115.80 -81.79
N GLU A 690 -109.08 -114.98 -82.45
CA GLU A 690 -108.78 -115.12 -83.88
C GLU A 690 -107.92 -116.35 -84.16
N LEU A 691 -106.89 -116.62 -83.34
CA LEU A 691 -106.10 -117.84 -83.38
C LEU A 691 -106.96 -119.08 -83.13
N LEU A 692 -108.00 -119.00 -82.28
CA LEU A 692 -108.94 -120.10 -82.11
C LEU A 692 -109.77 -120.31 -83.38
N ARG A 693 -110.27 -119.24 -84.01
CA ARG A 693 -110.99 -119.30 -85.29
C ARG A 693 -110.10 -119.85 -86.41
N GLU A 694 -108.88 -119.35 -86.53
CA GLU A 694 -107.90 -119.80 -87.52
C GLU A 694 -107.40 -121.22 -87.21
N ARG A 695 -107.33 -121.67 -85.95
CA ARG A 695 -107.11 -123.10 -85.64
C ARG A 695 -108.30 -123.97 -86.05
N THR A 696 -109.54 -123.51 -85.88
CA THR A 696 -110.73 -124.23 -86.38
C THR A 696 -110.76 -124.24 -87.90
N ARG A 697 -110.34 -123.14 -88.55
CA ARG A 697 -110.19 -123.03 -90.01
C ARG A 697 -109.06 -123.92 -90.52
N CYS A 698 -107.91 -123.94 -89.85
CA CYS A 698 -106.81 -124.86 -90.12
C CYS A 698 -107.27 -126.30 -89.94
N LYS A 699 -108.08 -126.65 -88.94
CA LYS A 699 -108.67 -127.99 -88.84
C LYS A 699 -109.57 -128.36 -90.02
N ALA A 700 -110.45 -127.45 -90.45
CA ALA A 700 -111.28 -127.67 -91.63
C ALA A 700 -110.42 -127.78 -92.92
N LEU A 701 -109.35 -126.98 -93.02
CA LEU A 701 -108.38 -127.06 -94.12
C LEU A 701 -107.44 -128.26 -94.01
N GLU A 702 -107.20 -128.81 -92.82
CA GLU A 702 -106.47 -130.07 -92.55
C GLU A 702 -107.31 -131.26 -93.00
N GLU A 703 -108.62 -131.25 -92.76
CA GLU A 703 -109.58 -132.20 -93.33
C GLU A 703 -109.65 -132.09 -94.87
N GLU A 704 -109.58 -130.87 -95.45
CA GLU A 704 -109.42 -130.69 -96.91
C GLU A 704 -108.02 -131.06 -97.44
N LEU A 705 -106.98 -131.06 -96.60
CA LEU A 705 -105.59 -131.42 -96.94
C LEU A 705 -105.31 -132.92 -96.90
N GLU A 706 -106.23 -133.73 -96.36
CA GLU A 706 -106.13 -135.20 -96.37
C GLU A 706 -106.31 -135.80 -97.79
N ASN A 707 -106.65 -134.97 -98.79
CA ASN A 707 -106.45 -135.26 -100.23
C ASN A 707 -105.56 -134.17 -100.88
N PRO A 708 -104.39 -134.49 -101.47
CA PRO A 708 -103.29 -133.52 -101.59
C PRO A 708 -103.18 -132.79 -102.94
N MET A 709 -102.67 -131.53 -102.91
CA MET A 709 -102.13 -130.85 -104.10
C MET A 709 -101.01 -129.81 -103.77
N ASN A 710 -99.79 -130.29 -103.55
CA ASN A 710 -98.47 -129.66 -103.82
C ASN A 710 -97.98 -128.30 -103.21
N ILE A 711 -96.95 -128.41 -102.35
CA ILE A 711 -95.57 -127.84 -102.46
C ILE A 711 -95.24 -126.35 -102.07
N HIS A 712 -94.51 -126.23 -100.93
CA HIS A 712 -93.41 -125.27 -100.54
C HIS A 712 -93.63 -123.73 -100.56
N ARG A 713 -93.01 -122.89 -99.68
CA ARG A 713 -91.54 -122.68 -99.51
C ARG A 713 -91.19 -121.61 -98.44
N TRP A 714 -90.01 -121.69 -97.80
CA TRP A 714 -89.41 -120.62 -96.95
C TRP A 714 -88.06 -120.13 -97.53
N ARG A 715 -87.61 -118.89 -97.20
CA ARG A 715 -86.20 -118.43 -97.36
C ARG A 715 -85.86 -117.21 -96.47
N LYS A 716 -84.66 -117.21 -95.88
CA LYS A 716 -83.96 -116.09 -95.19
C LYS A 716 -82.99 -115.37 -96.15
N LEU A 717 -82.57 -114.14 -95.82
CA LEU A 717 -81.40 -113.44 -96.40
C LEU A 717 -80.73 -112.50 -95.38
N GLU A 718 -79.42 -112.27 -95.56
CA GLU A 718 -78.53 -111.41 -94.75
C GLU A 718 -77.86 -110.34 -95.65
N GLY A 719 -77.25 -109.31 -95.06
CA GLY A 719 -76.41 -108.34 -95.76
C GLY A 719 -75.84 -107.24 -94.84
N SER A 720 -74.56 -106.89 -95.03
CA SER A 720 -73.78 -105.90 -94.24
C SER A 720 -73.20 -104.82 -95.16
N ASP A 721 -72.74 -103.67 -94.63
CA ASP A 721 -72.14 -102.59 -95.44
C ASP A 721 -71.02 -101.78 -94.72
N PRO A 722 -69.99 -101.22 -95.40
CA PRO A 722 -68.77 -100.72 -94.75
C PRO A 722 -68.48 -99.20 -94.95
N SER A 723 -68.66 -98.37 -93.91
CA SER A 723 -68.34 -96.91 -93.98
C SER A 723 -67.47 -96.32 -92.85
N GLN A 724 -67.04 -97.12 -91.86
CA GLN A 724 -66.41 -96.56 -90.64
C GLN A 724 -64.96 -96.06 -90.81
N PHE A 725 -64.20 -96.56 -91.79
CA PHE A 725 -62.75 -96.29 -91.86
C PHE A 725 -62.40 -94.84 -92.26
N GLU A 726 -63.12 -94.26 -93.23
CA GLU A 726 -62.87 -92.88 -93.69
C GLU A 726 -63.15 -91.84 -92.60
N MET A 727 -64.16 -92.08 -91.77
CA MET A 727 -64.56 -91.15 -90.70
C MET A 727 -63.49 -91.05 -89.61
N ILE A 728 -62.76 -92.13 -89.32
CA ILE A 728 -61.70 -92.18 -88.31
C ILE A 728 -60.46 -91.36 -88.74
N GLN A 729 -60.07 -91.40 -90.03
CA GLN A 729 -58.93 -90.60 -90.53
C GLN A 729 -59.17 -89.08 -90.43
N LYS A 730 -60.42 -88.65 -90.60
CA LYS A 730 -60.83 -87.24 -90.52
C LYS A 730 -60.80 -86.69 -89.08
N ILE A 731 -61.00 -87.56 -88.08
CA ILE A 731 -60.93 -87.19 -86.65
C ILE A 731 -59.47 -86.94 -86.22
N HIS A 732 -58.53 -87.84 -86.58
CA HIS A 732 -57.12 -87.71 -86.18
C HIS A 732 -56.43 -86.47 -86.77
N THR A 733 -56.80 -86.03 -87.97
CA THR A 733 -56.22 -84.84 -88.60
C THR A 733 -56.69 -83.53 -87.94
N LEU A 734 -57.94 -83.47 -87.47
CA LEU A 734 -58.45 -82.33 -86.71
C LEU A 734 -57.85 -82.26 -85.30
N GLN A 735 -57.69 -83.40 -84.61
CA GLN A 735 -57.08 -83.44 -83.27
C GLN A 735 -55.64 -82.91 -83.26
N LYS A 736 -54.79 -83.31 -84.22
CA LYS A 736 -53.41 -82.80 -84.31
C LYS A 736 -53.34 -81.27 -84.50
N ARG A 737 -54.29 -80.69 -85.24
CA ARG A 737 -54.35 -79.24 -85.49
C ARG A 737 -54.87 -78.46 -84.26
N LEU A 738 -55.70 -79.09 -83.43
CA LEU A 738 -56.17 -78.52 -82.16
C LEU A 738 -55.04 -78.46 -81.11
N ILE A 739 -54.27 -79.54 -80.96
CA ILE A 739 -53.15 -79.64 -80.00
C ILE A 739 -52.11 -78.53 -80.26
N ALA A 740 -51.67 -78.39 -81.50
CA ALA A 740 -50.70 -77.35 -81.88
C ALA A 740 -51.18 -75.91 -81.60
N LYS A 741 -52.50 -75.65 -81.66
CA LYS A 741 -53.06 -74.34 -81.31
C LYS A 741 -53.30 -74.13 -79.82
N THR A 742 -53.46 -75.20 -79.03
CA THR A 742 -53.45 -75.07 -77.56
C THR A 742 -52.05 -74.82 -77.01
N GLU A 743 -51.01 -75.41 -77.61
CA GLU A 743 -49.60 -75.16 -77.23
C GLU A 743 -49.21 -73.69 -77.46
N GLU A 744 -49.53 -73.11 -78.63
CA GLU A 744 -49.24 -71.70 -78.93
C GLU A 744 -49.97 -70.69 -78.02
N VAL A 745 -51.13 -71.06 -77.45
CA VAL A 745 -51.85 -70.23 -76.47
C VAL A 745 -51.13 -70.28 -75.11
N VAL A 746 -50.70 -71.46 -74.66
CA VAL A 746 -49.97 -71.61 -73.39
C VAL A 746 -48.63 -70.87 -73.43
N GLU A 747 -47.89 -70.92 -74.54
CA GLU A 747 -46.65 -70.14 -74.71
C GLU A 747 -46.90 -68.62 -74.59
N LYS A 748 -48.01 -68.12 -75.15
CA LYS A 748 -48.37 -66.69 -75.08
C LYS A 748 -48.85 -66.26 -73.69
N GLU A 749 -49.61 -67.10 -72.99
CA GLU A 749 -50.01 -66.85 -71.60
C GLU A 749 -48.79 -66.78 -70.67
N LEU A 750 -47.84 -67.69 -70.84
CA LEU A 750 -46.61 -67.73 -70.03
C LEU A 750 -45.75 -66.47 -70.28
N LEU A 751 -45.65 -66.03 -71.53
CA LEU A 751 -44.93 -64.79 -71.89
C LEU A 751 -45.63 -63.52 -71.36
N ILE A 752 -46.96 -63.52 -71.24
CA ILE A 752 -47.72 -62.43 -70.60
C ILE A 752 -47.41 -62.40 -69.09
N GLN A 753 -47.44 -63.54 -68.40
CA GLN A 753 -47.12 -63.62 -66.96
C GLN A 753 -45.71 -63.11 -66.63
N GLU A 754 -44.70 -63.43 -67.48
CA GLU A 754 -43.36 -62.88 -67.31
C GLU A 754 -43.32 -61.35 -67.47
N LYS A 755 -44.05 -60.78 -68.44
CA LYS A 755 -44.11 -59.33 -68.64
C LYS A 755 -44.87 -58.60 -67.54
N GLU A 756 -45.97 -59.17 -67.02
CA GLU A 756 -46.69 -58.62 -65.87
C GLU A 756 -45.83 -58.62 -64.61
N LYS A 757 -45.09 -59.70 -64.36
CA LYS A 757 -44.14 -59.77 -63.24
C LYS A 757 -43.05 -58.71 -63.36
N LEU A 758 -42.43 -58.57 -64.54
CA LEU A 758 -41.40 -57.57 -64.80
C LEU A 758 -41.94 -56.13 -64.63
N TYR A 759 -43.18 -55.89 -65.06
CA TYR A 759 -43.87 -54.60 -64.90
C TYR A 759 -44.15 -54.28 -63.41
N LEU A 760 -44.59 -55.25 -62.61
CA LEU A 760 -44.79 -55.10 -61.18
C LEU A 760 -43.47 -54.86 -60.43
N GLU A 761 -42.39 -55.54 -60.81
CA GLU A 761 -41.06 -55.32 -60.26
C GLU A 761 -40.54 -53.91 -60.60
N LEU A 762 -40.66 -53.45 -61.85
CA LEU A 762 -40.33 -52.06 -62.23
C LEU A 762 -41.18 -51.04 -61.46
N LYS A 763 -42.49 -51.29 -61.33
CA LYS A 763 -43.42 -50.40 -60.59
C LYS A 763 -43.05 -50.30 -59.11
N HIS A 764 -42.61 -51.40 -58.48
CA HIS A 764 -42.10 -51.38 -57.11
C HIS A 764 -40.74 -50.69 -56.96
N ILE A 765 -39.86 -50.77 -57.97
CA ILE A 765 -38.58 -50.04 -57.97
C ILE A 765 -38.83 -48.53 -58.13
N LEU A 766 -39.68 -48.12 -59.08
CA LEU A 766 -40.07 -46.72 -59.29
C LEU A 766 -40.77 -46.13 -58.05
N ALA A 767 -41.67 -46.88 -57.41
CA ALA A 767 -42.32 -46.46 -56.15
C ALA A 767 -41.36 -46.39 -54.94
N ARG A 768 -40.12 -46.87 -55.07
CA ARG A 768 -39.06 -46.79 -54.05
C ARG A 768 -37.99 -45.75 -54.36
N GLN A 769 -37.98 -45.15 -55.55
CA GLN A 769 -37.09 -44.03 -55.82
C GLN A 769 -37.65 -42.76 -55.16
N PRO A 770 -36.86 -42.03 -54.35
CA PRO A 770 -37.26 -40.72 -53.86
C PRO A 770 -37.48 -39.78 -55.05
N GLY A 771 -38.61 -39.06 -55.07
CA GLY A 771 -38.85 -38.02 -56.07
C GLY A 771 -37.78 -36.92 -56.01
N PRO A 772 -37.64 -36.09 -57.06
CA PRO A 772 -36.56 -35.10 -57.16
C PRO A 772 -36.49 -34.17 -55.93
N GLU A 773 -37.62 -33.75 -55.37
CA GLU A 773 -37.69 -32.96 -54.12
C GLU A 773 -37.09 -33.69 -52.91
N VAL A 774 -37.29 -35.00 -52.80
CA VAL A 774 -36.74 -35.81 -51.69
C VAL A 774 -35.24 -36.05 -51.88
N ALA A 775 -34.77 -36.20 -53.13
CA ALA A 775 -33.34 -36.28 -53.43
C ALA A 775 -32.62 -34.95 -53.08
N GLU A 776 -33.23 -33.81 -53.42
CA GLU A 776 -32.71 -32.47 -53.09
C GLU A 776 -32.72 -32.20 -51.58
N GLN A 777 -33.79 -32.58 -50.87
CA GLN A 777 -33.82 -32.57 -49.40
C GLN A 777 -32.72 -33.45 -48.77
N LEU A 778 -32.47 -34.64 -49.33
CA LEU A 778 -31.44 -35.56 -48.82
C LEU A 778 -30.03 -35.00 -49.05
N GLN A 779 -29.80 -34.28 -50.14
CA GLN A 779 -28.56 -33.53 -50.39
C GLN A 779 -28.40 -32.37 -49.38
N ILE A 780 -29.45 -31.59 -49.12
CA ILE A 780 -29.44 -30.53 -48.10
C ILE A 780 -29.17 -31.12 -46.70
N TYR A 781 -29.78 -32.26 -46.35
CA TYR A 781 -29.55 -32.93 -45.08
C TYR A 781 -28.12 -33.49 -44.97
N GLN A 782 -27.54 -34.06 -46.04
CA GLN A 782 -26.13 -34.46 -46.06
C GLN A 782 -25.19 -33.27 -45.85
N GLN A 783 -25.45 -32.13 -46.49
CA GLN A 783 -24.65 -30.92 -46.32
C GLN A 783 -24.77 -30.36 -44.90
N THR A 784 -25.99 -30.29 -44.36
CA THR A 784 -26.27 -29.87 -42.98
C THR A 784 -25.59 -30.81 -41.97
N LEU A 785 -25.62 -32.13 -42.20
CA LEU A 785 -24.95 -33.12 -41.36
C LEU A 785 -23.42 -32.96 -41.40
N LYS A 786 -22.86 -32.65 -42.57
CA LYS A 786 -21.42 -32.39 -42.76
C LYS A 786 -20.97 -31.12 -42.03
N GLU A 787 -21.77 -30.05 -42.08
CA GLU A 787 -21.55 -28.82 -41.31
C GLU A 787 -21.69 -29.04 -39.80
N LYS A 788 -22.72 -29.76 -39.35
CA LYS A 788 -22.89 -30.12 -37.94
C LYS A 788 -21.75 -31.02 -37.43
N THR A 789 -21.26 -31.95 -38.25
CA THR A 789 -20.07 -32.76 -37.94
C THR A 789 -18.82 -31.89 -37.83
N LYS A 790 -18.68 -30.84 -38.66
CA LYS A 790 -17.57 -29.87 -38.55
C LYS A 790 -17.67 -29.03 -37.27
N GLN A 791 -18.87 -28.55 -36.90
CA GLN A 791 -19.13 -27.85 -35.64
C GLN A 791 -18.84 -28.74 -34.42
N MET A 792 -19.27 -30.01 -34.46
CA MET A 792 -19.01 -30.97 -33.38
C MET A 792 -17.52 -31.30 -33.24
N LYS A 793 -16.76 -31.38 -34.35
CA LYS A 793 -15.29 -31.50 -34.30
C LYS A 793 -14.61 -30.25 -33.71
N ALA A 794 -15.11 -29.05 -34.02
CA ALA A 794 -14.60 -27.81 -33.42
C ALA A 794 -14.86 -27.77 -31.90
N MET A 795 -16.10 -28.05 -31.47
CA MET A 795 -16.43 -28.18 -30.04
C MET A 795 -15.63 -29.28 -29.34
N ALA A 796 -15.36 -30.42 -29.99
CA ALA A 796 -14.50 -31.46 -29.42
C ALA A 796 -13.04 -30.99 -29.25
N SER A 797 -12.50 -30.19 -30.19
CA SER A 797 -11.17 -29.60 -30.04
C SER A 797 -11.12 -28.50 -28.97
N GLU A 798 -12.18 -27.70 -28.83
CA GLU A 798 -12.32 -26.72 -27.75
C GLU A 798 -12.43 -27.42 -26.38
N LEU A 799 -13.22 -28.49 -26.29
CA LEU A 799 -13.36 -29.30 -25.07
C LEU A 799 -12.02 -29.94 -24.67
N ASN A 800 -11.28 -30.53 -25.61
CA ASN A 800 -9.92 -31.06 -25.35
C ASN A 800 -8.95 -29.95 -24.89
N MET A 801 -9.06 -28.73 -25.44
CA MET A 801 -8.26 -27.59 -24.99
C MET A 801 -8.60 -27.20 -23.55
N TYR A 802 -9.89 -27.14 -23.20
CA TYR A 802 -10.32 -26.87 -21.83
C TYR A 802 -9.94 -27.99 -20.85
N GLU A 803 -10.00 -29.26 -21.25
CA GLU A 803 -9.51 -30.38 -20.44
C GLU A 803 -7.99 -30.28 -20.20
N SER A 804 -7.21 -29.86 -21.20
CA SER A 804 -5.77 -29.58 -21.04
C SER A 804 -5.53 -28.43 -20.06
N GLN A 805 -6.26 -27.31 -20.17
CA GLN A 805 -6.16 -26.19 -19.24
C GLN A 805 -6.55 -26.58 -17.81
N VAL A 806 -7.58 -27.41 -17.64
CA VAL A 806 -7.95 -27.96 -16.32
C VAL A 806 -6.86 -28.89 -15.77
N GLY A 807 -6.16 -29.63 -16.63
CA GLY A 807 -4.97 -30.39 -16.27
C GLY A 807 -3.82 -29.51 -15.77
N GLU A 808 -3.50 -28.45 -16.51
CA GLU A 808 -2.50 -27.44 -16.15
C GLU A 808 -2.84 -26.75 -14.81
N TYR A 809 -4.09 -26.32 -14.63
CA TYR A 809 -4.52 -25.71 -13.37
C TYR A 809 -4.46 -26.68 -12.18
N LYS A 810 -4.80 -27.97 -12.38
CA LYS A 810 -4.61 -28.99 -11.33
C LYS A 810 -3.13 -29.16 -10.96
N TYR A 811 -2.24 -29.21 -11.95
CA TYR A 811 -0.79 -29.29 -11.71
C TYR A 811 -0.26 -28.04 -10.99
N GLU A 812 -0.71 -26.85 -11.38
CA GLU A 812 -0.34 -25.58 -10.74
C GLU A 812 -0.81 -25.53 -9.28
N ILE A 813 -2.05 -25.97 -9.01
CA ILE A 813 -2.59 -26.12 -7.64
C ILE A 813 -1.77 -27.13 -6.83
N GLU A 814 -1.39 -28.28 -7.40
CA GLU A 814 -0.52 -29.25 -6.72
C GLU A 814 0.90 -28.75 -6.49
N ARG A 815 1.43 -27.88 -7.37
CA ARG A 815 2.74 -27.24 -7.18
C ARG A 815 2.66 -26.25 -6.02
N ILE A 816 1.68 -25.35 -6.03
CA ILE A 816 1.44 -24.38 -4.95
C ILE A 816 1.14 -25.09 -3.62
N ALA A 817 0.41 -26.21 -3.62
CA ALA A 817 0.16 -27.01 -2.42
C ALA A 817 1.45 -27.65 -1.87
N ARG A 818 2.37 -28.10 -2.73
CA ARG A 818 3.70 -28.60 -2.34
C ARG A 818 4.59 -27.48 -1.82
N GLU A 819 4.64 -26.32 -2.48
CA GLU A 819 5.34 -25.12 -2.01
C GLU A 819 4.83 -24.68 -0.63
N LEU A 820 3.51 -24.66 -0.43
CA LEU A 820 2.87 -24.36 0.87
C LEU A 820 3.25 -25.38 1.95
N GLN A 821 3.32 -26.68 1.61
CA GLN A 821 3.80 -27.71 2.53
C GLN A 821 5.29 -27.54 2.87
N GLU A 822 6.14 -27.17 1.91
CA GLU A 822 7.54 -26.86 2.19
C GLU A 822 7.71 -25.63 3.07
N VAL A 823 6.97 -24.56 2.83
CA VAL A 823 6.96 -23.36 3.67
C VAL A 823 6.49 -23.72 5.09
N LYS A 824 5.43 -24.52 5.23
CA LYS A 824 5.02 -25.07 6.55
C LYS A 824 6.13 -25.89 7.20
N LYS A 825 6.80 -26.80 6.48
CA LYS A 825 7.94 -27.59 7.00
C LYS A 825 9.10 -26.69 7.46
N LYS A 826 9.48 -25.69 6.66
CA LYS A 826 10.52 -24.69 6.98
C LYS A 826 10.14 -23.88 8.24
N TYR A 827 8.89 -23.40 8.32
CA TYR A 827 8.34 -22.71 9.49
C TYR A 827 8.36 -23.58 10.75
N PHE A 828 7.90 -24.84 10.67
CA PHE A 828 7.93 -25.76 11.82
C PHE A 828 9.35 -26.15 12.23
N MET A 829 10.28 -26.32 11.29
CA MET A 829 11.70 -26.53 11.62
C MET A 829 12.31 -25.32 12.31
N GLN A 830 12.02 -24.10 11.82
CA GLN A 830 12.50 -22.87 12.45
C GLN A 830 11.91 -22.70 13.86
N LYS A 831 10.59 -22.89 14.03
CA LYS A 831 9.93 -22.85 15.33
C LYS A 831 10.43 -23.92 16.30
N LYS A 832 10.76 -25.12 15.81
CA LYS A 832 11.40 -26.18 16.60
C LYS A 832 12.83 -25.80 17.00
N LYS A 833 13.59 -25.18 16.11
CA LYS A 833 14.95 -24.69 16.37
C LYS A 833 14.95 -23.56 17.40
N GLU A 834 14.01 -22.60 17.29
CA GLU A 834 13.78 -21.53 18.27
C GLU A 834 13.30 -22.07 19.63
N SER A 835 12.47 -23.11 19.63
CA SER A 835 12.09 -23.81 20.87
C SER A 835 13.31 -24.47 21.52
N GLN A 836 14.14 -25.15 20.75
CA GLN A 836 15.36 -25.81 21.24
C GLN A 836 16.44 -24.82 21.69
N THR A 837 16.55 -23.62 21.10
CA THR A 837 17.44 -22.58 21.62
C THR A 837 16.90 -21.98 22.91
N LYS A 838 15.59 -21.68 23.00
CA LYS A 838 14.95 -21.20 24.25
C LYS A 838 14.98 -22.24 25.37
N GLU A 839 14.89 -23.52 25.03
CA GLU A 839 15.02 -24.63 25.98
C GLU A 839 16.47 -24.80 26.43
N ARG A 840 17.46 -24.69 25.53
CA ARG A 840 18.89 -24.59 25.89
C ARG A 840 19.16 -23.41 26.81
N GLU A 841 18.70 -22.21 26.46
CA GLU A 841 18.82 -20.98 27.27
C GLU A 841 18.18 -21.15 28.65
N ARG A 842 17.00 -21.80 28.73
CA ARG A 842 16.38 -22.16 30.02
C ARG A 842 17.21 -23.17 30.81
N THR A 843 17.71 -24.24 30.19
CA THR A 843 18.57 -25.21 30.91
C THR A 843 19.89 -24.60 31.38
N LEU A 844 20.47 -23.66 30.62
CA LEU A 844 21.64 -22.87 31.03
C LEU A 844 21.31 -21.93 32.20
N ALA A 845 20.14 -21.27 32.17
CA ALA A 845 19.68 -20.41 33.26
C ALA A 845 19.31 -21.18 34.54
N GLN A 846 18.87 -22.43 34.42
CA GLN A 846 18.42 -23.26 35.55
C GLN A 846 19.55 -24.11 36.18
N ALA A 847 20.73 -24.18 35.55
CA ALA A 847 21.86 -24.99 36.00
C ALA A 847 22.89 -24.26 36.90
N GLY A 848 22.75 -22.94 37.12
CA GLY A 848 23.55 -22.19 38.10
C GLY A 848 25.07 -22.17 37.87
N ALA A 849 25.54 -22.49 36.66
CA ALA A 849 26.97 -22.53 36.33
C ALA A 849 27.47 -21.13 35.88
N PRO A 850 28.68 -20.71 36.29
CA PRO A 850 29.23 -19.41 35.90
C PRO A 850 29.57 -19.36 34.40
N VAL A 851 29.50 -18.15 33.83
CA VAL A 851 29.83 -17.88 32.43
C VAL A 851 31.33 -18.06 32.20
N ILE A 852 31.74 -19.23 31.73
CA ILE A 852 33.09 -19.45 31.19
C ILE A 852 33.13 -18.80 29.80
N GLN A 853 33.90 -17.73 29.66
CA GLN A 853 34.22 -17.12 28.37
C GLN A 853 34.96 -18.13 27.49
N PRO A 854 34.64 -18.24 26.19
CA PRO A 854 35.48 -18.96 25.25
C PRO A 854 36.81 -18.22 25.12
N GLN A 855 37.92 -18.85 25.49
CA GLN A 855 39.25 -18.36 25.16
C GLN A 855 39.35 -18.19 23.64
N ARG A 856 39.83 -17.02 23.22
CA ARG A 856 40.27 -16.80 21.85
C ARG A 856 41.46 -17.72 21.58
N SER A 857 41.33 -18.63 20.62
CA SER A 857 42.47 -19.30 20.01
C SER A 857 43.00 -18.44 18.87
N ASP A 858 44.22 -17.94 19.01
CA ASP A 858 44.93 -17.24 17.93
C ASP A 858 45.10 -18.14 16.69
N GLY A 859 45.04 -17.53 15.51
CA GLY A 859 45.27 -18.22 14.24
C GLY A 859 44.76 -17.43 13.04
N PRO A 860 45.65 -16.85 12.19
CA PRO A 860 45.21 -16.04 11.06
C PRO A 860 44.67 -16.93 9.94
N ARG A 861 43.53 -16.55 9.34
CA ARG A 861 43.12 -17.08 8.03
C ARG A 861 42.88 -15.98 7.01
N PHE A 862 43.60 -16.17 5.92
CA PHE A 862 43.82 -15.30 4.77
C PHE A 862 42.55 -14.78 4.09
N THR A 863 42.71 -13.64 3.44
CA THR A 863 41.82 -13.14 2.38
C THR A 863 41.83 -14.09 1.18
N GLY A 864 40.77 -14.09 0.37
CA GLY A 864 40.71 -14.94 -0.83
C GLY A 864 39.42 -14.80 -1.62
N GLY A 865 39.29 -13.72 -2.42
CA GLY A 865 38.28 -13.68 -3.47
C GLY A 865 38.65 -14.64 -4.61
N GLY A 866 37.66 -15.31 -5.19
CA GLY A 866 37.88 -16.28 -6.27
C GLY A 866 36.63 -16.49 -7.12
N PHE A 867 36.56 -15.79 -8.26
CA PHE A 867 35.70 -16.20 -9.36
C PHE A 867 36.09 -17.60 -9.81
N ASN A 868 35.11 -18.45 -10.15
CA ASN A 868 35.38 -19.66 -10.91
C ASN A 868 34.73 -19.58 -12.29
N LEU A 869 35.56 -19.57 -13.32
CA LEU A 869 35.18 -19.54 -14.73
C LEU A 869 35.75 -20.78 -15.43
N LYS A 870 34.92 -21.34 -16.31
CA LYS A 870 35.25 -22.27 -17.41
C LYS A 870 35.55 -23.76 -17.11
N ALA A 871 34.53 -24.55 -17.43
CA ALA A 871 34.45 -25.34 -18.68
C ALA A 871 35.07 -26.76 -18.78
N THR A 872 34.17 -27.68 -19.15
CA THR A 872 34.32 -28.74 -20.16
C THR A 872 35.51 -29.71 -20.12
N LYS A 873 35.18 -30.99 -19.94
CA LYS A 873 35.46 -32.03 -20.96
C LYS A 873 34.42 -33.14 -20.81
N GLY A 874 33.92 -33.66 -21.94
CA GLY A 874 33.11 -34.87 -21.99
C GLY A 874 33.83 -35.94 -22.83
N ALA A 875 33.38 -37.19 -22.73
CA ALA A 875 33.45 -38.23 -23.76
C ALA A 875 32.94 -39.56 -23.19
N THR A 876 31.66 -39.86 -23.43
CA THR A 876 31.14 -40.99 -24.25
C THR A 876 29.62 -40.97 -24.18
#